data_AF-A0A6G0IV50-F1
#
_entry.id   AF-A0A6G0IV50-F1
#
_cell.length_a   1.000
_cell.length_b   1.000
_cell.length_c   1.000
_cell.angle_alpha   90.00
_cell.angle_beta   90.00
_cell.angle_gamma   90.00
#
_symmetry.space_group_name_H-M   'P 1'
#
loop_
_entity.id
_entity.type
_entity.pdbx_description
1 polymer ?
#
loop_
_entity_poly.entity_id
_entity_poly.type
_entity_poly.pdbx_seq_one_letter_code
_entity_poly.pdbx_strand_id
1 'polypeptide(L)'
;MSLTWSLRDYRASWNRLSVWGKHVKGYHYIIANLGFKDISLERFMHGGANVTGFQLVDFSRPIVIKLMQRWNKLDQREYPGSESPPKYTSSLTYDGVLVMAEAFRTLRRQKIDISRRGNAGDCLANPAAPWNQGIDMERALKQVRIQGLTGNIQFDHYGRRVNYTMDVFELKSNGPRKIGYWNDIDKLVLVQNENALSNDSSAMENRTVVVTTIMEGPYVMLKKNWELYEGNDQFEGYCVDLASEIAKHIGIKYKISIVPDGKYGARDPETKIWNGMVGELVYGKAEIAVAPLTITLVREEVIDFSKPFMSLGISIMIKKPQKSKPGVFSFLDPLAYEIWMCIVFAYIGVSVVLFLVSRFSPYEWHAEEPEEGTTELGPTDQPPNEFGIFNSLWFSLGAFMQQGCDISPRSLSGRIVGGVWWFFTLIIISSYTANLAAFLTVERMVSPIESAEDLAKQTEIAYGTLDSGSTKEFFRRSKIAVYEKMWSYMKSAEPTVFTKTTAEGVARVRKSKGKYAFLLESTMNEYTEQRKPCDTMKVGGNLDSKGYGIATPKGSQLRTPVNLAVLKLSEAGVLDKLKNKWWYDKGECGPKDSGSKDKSSQALSLSNVAGVFYILVGGLGLAMLVALVEFCYKSRAEAKRMKLSFSEAMRNKARLSITGSVGENGRVLTPDCPKAVHAGHASLRHPGLAVVSSGLP
;
A
#
# COMPACT_ATOMS: atom_id res chain seq x y z
N MET A 1 14.00 53.49 -8.79
CA MET A 1 13.05 53.53 -7.65
C MET A 1 13.80 53.24 -6.37
N SER A 2 14.31 54.26 -5.66
CA SER A 2 14.83 54.09 -4.30
C SER A 2 13.70 54.34 -3.31
N LEU A 3 12.98 53.29 -2.95
CA LEU A 3 12.04 53.34 -1.82
C LEU A 3 12.87 53.42 -0.53
N THR A 4 13.22 54.63 -0.09
CA THR A 4 13.76 54.84 1.26
C THR A 4 12.59 54.79 2.24
N TRP A 5 12.30 53.59 2.75
CA TRP A 5 11.32 53.38 3.81
C TRP A 5 11.72 54.16 5.06
N SER A 6 10.81 54.94 5.63
CA SER A 6 11.06 55.63 6.89
C SER A 6 11.08 54.63 8.05
N LEU A 7 11.73 54.97 9.16
CA LEU A 7 11.67 54.17 10.39
C LEU A 7 10.23 53.95 10.89
N ARG A 8 9.28 54.85 10.56
CA ARG A 8 7.86 54.67 10.88
C ARG A 8 7.24 53.54 10.05
N ASP A 9 7.59 53.45 8.78
CA ASP A 9 7.06 52.42 7.88
C ASP A 9 7.57 51.02 8.26
N TYR A 10 8.83 50.94 8.70
CA TYR A 10 9.37 49.74 9.34
C TYR A 10 8.53 49.37 10.56
N ARG A 11 8.38 50.26 11.55
CA ARG A 11 7.62 49.96 12.78
C ARG A 11 6.19 49.50 12.49
N ALA A 12 5.51 50.13 11.55
CA ALA A 12 4.16 49.74 11.13
C ALA A 12 4.13 48.33 10.51
N SER A 13 5.09 48.00 9.66
CA SER A 13 5.20 46.70 9.01
C SER A 13 5.54 45.58 10.00
N TRP A 14 6.50 45.82 10.90
CA TRP A 14 6.88 44.87 11.96
C TRP A 14 5.70 44.59 12.91
N ASN A 15 4.91 45.62 13.25
CA ASN A 15 3.69 45.42 14.02
C ASN A 15 2.65 44.56 13.29
N ARG A 16 2.43 44.78 11.99
CA ARG A 16 1.50 43.93 11.19
C ARG A 16 1.99 42.49 11.09
N LEU A 17 3.28 42.27 10.87
CA LEU A 17 3.86 40.92 10.81
C LEU A 17 3.69 40.16 12.14
N SER A 18 3.83 40.87 13.26
CA SER A 18 3.54 40.31 14.58
C SER A 18 2.06 39.94 14.73
N VAL A 19 1.14 40.85 14.36
CA VAL A 19 -0.31 40.62 14.41
C VAL A 19 -0.75 39.45 13.53
N TRP A 20 -0.14 39.28 12.35
CA TRP A 20 -0.40 38.14 11.45
C TRP A 20 0.29 36.84 11.85
N GLY A 21 0.98 36.80 13.00
CA GLY A 21 1.66 35.58 13.47
C GLY A 21 2.89 35.19 12.65
N LYS A 22 3.41 36.07 11.78
CA LYS A 22 4.60 35.80 10.94
C LYS A 22 5.92 36.08 11.65
N HIS A 23 5.95 35.94 12.97
CA HIS A 23 7.14 36.07 13.81
C HIS A 23 7.59 34.72 14.38
N VAL A 24 6.96 33.63 13.93
CA VAL A 24 7.24 32.25 14.36
C VAL A 24 8.48 31.65 13.70
N LYS A 25 8.95 30.53 14.27
CA LYS A 25 10.04 29.71 13.71
C LYS A 25 9.77 29.32 12.24
N GLY A 26 10.82 29.39 11.42
CA GLY A 26 10.77 29.16 9.96
C GLY A 26 10.87 30.45 9.13
N TYR A 27 10.61 31.61 9.72
CA TYR A 27 10.81 32.92 9.06
C TYR A 27 12.20 33.51 9.38
N HIS A 28 12.79 34.19 8.40
CA HIS A 28 14.02 34.98 8.56
C HIS A 28 13.83 36.37 7.94
N TYR A 29 14.10 37.41 8.73
CA TYR A 29 14.03 38.80 8.32
C TYR A 29 15.41 39.48 8.39
N ILE A 30 15.67 40.35 7.41
CA ILE A 30 16.87 41.22 7.39
C ILE A 30 16.41 42.68 7.43
N ILE A 31 16.86 43.43 8.44
CA ILE A 31 16.60 44.87 8.56
C ILE A 31 17.69 45.62 7.80
N ALA A 32 17.33 46.14 6.63
CA ALA A 32 18.21 46.93 5.78
C ALA A 32 18.20 48.43 6.17
N ASN A 33 18.64 48.73 7.40
CA ASN A 33 18.91 50.08 7.88
C ASN A 33 20.25 50.14 8.62
N LEU A 34 20.72 51.34 8.96
CA LEU A 34 21.99 51.55 9.68
C LEU A 34 21.82 51.61 11.21
N GLY A 35 20.62 51.32 11.70
CA GLY A 35 20.22 51.48 13.10
C GLY A 35 19.35 50.32 13.56
N PHE A 36 19.95 49.13 13.66
CA PHE A 36 19.28 47.93 14.17
C PHE A 36 18.67 48.14 15.55
N LYS A 37 19.41 48.83 16.44
CA LYS A 37 18.97 49.13 17.81
C LYS A 37 17.99 50.30 17.91
N ASP A 38 17.74 51.03 16.81
CA ASP A 38 16.80 52.15 16.77
C ASP A 38 15.33 51.68 16.71
N ILE A 39 15.11 50.39 16.40
CA ILE A 39 13.79 49.76 16.30
C ILE A 39 13.56 48.86 17.51
N SER A 40 12.38 48.95 18.13
CA SER A 40 11.97 47.99 19.16
C SER A 40 11.63 46.64 18.52
N LEU A 41 12.38 45.61 18.89
CA LEU A 41 12.25 44.24 18.36
C LEU A 41 11.76 43.23 19.41
N GLU A 42 11.26 43.70 20.55
CA GLU A 42 10.85 42.85 21.69
C GLU A 42 9.83 41.77 21.29
N ARG A 43 8.86 42.10 20.43
CA ARG A 43 7.85 41.13 19.95
C ARG A 43 8.43 39.98 19.13
N PHE A 44 9.61 40.18 18.54
CA PHE A 44 10.28 39.17 17.73
C PHE A 44 11.31 38.37 18.54
N MET A 45 11.72 38.85 19.72
CA MET A 45 12.64 38.14 20.61
C MET A 45 12.09 36.78 21.09
N HIS A 46 10.76 36.69 21.27
CA HIS A 46 10.09 35.48 21.75
C HIS A 46 9.30 34.72 20.66
N GLY A 47 9.27 35.25 19.43
CA GLY A 47 8.51 34.63 18.33
C GLY A 47 9.19 33.40 17.74
N GLY A 48 10.52 33.38 17.68
CA GLY A 48 11.31 32.29 17.10
C GLY A 48 11.74 32.49 15.64
N ALA A 49 11.31 33.57 14.98
CA ALA A 49 11.88 34.01 13.71
C ALA A 49 13.30 34.59 13.90
N ASN A 50 14.21 34.31 12.97
CA ASN A 50 15.54 34.92 12.98
C ASN A 50 15.46 36.34 12.43
N VAL A 51 16.08 37.30 13.13
CA VAL A 51 16.13 38.70 12.69
C VAL A 51 17.59 39.17 12.71
N THR A 52 18.10 39.56 11.55
CA THR A 52 19.44 40.14 11.40
C THR A 52 19.35 41.57 10.89
N GLY A 53 20.39 42.36 11.13
CA GLY A 53 20.45 43.72 10.59
C GLY A 53 21.78 44.39 10.90
N PHE A 54 21.83 45.70 10.63
CA PHE A 54 23.08 46.44 10.64
C PHE A 54 23.06 47.63 11.61
N GLN A 55 24.19 47.90 12.22
CA GLN A 55 24.37 48.99 13.17
C GLN A 55 25.63 49.77 12.81
N LEU A 56 25.47 51.04 12.45
CA LEU A 56 26.60 51.92 12.14
C LEU A 56 27.26 52.50 13.40
N VAL A 57 26.46 52.82 14.42
CA VAL A 57 26.95 53.43 15.66
C VAL A 57 27.26 52.34 16.68
N ASP A 58 28.53 52.23 17.06
CA ASP A 58 29.00 51.32 18.09
C ASP A 58 28.98 52.01 19.46
N PHE A 59 27.99 51.65 20.27
CA PHE A 59 27.77 52.17 21.62
C PHE A 59 28.84 51.76 22.64
N SER A 60 29.75 50.84 22.29
CA SER A 60 30.88 50.48 23.15
C SER A 60 32.07 51.45 23.03
N ARG A 61 32.09 52.32 22.01
CA ARG A 61 33.19 53.26 21.78
C ARG A 61 33.23 54.36 22.85
N PRO A 62 34.41 54.71 23.40
CA PRO A 62 34.53 55.75 24.42
C PRO A 62 33.93 57.11 24.04
N ILE A 63 34.08 57.53 22.78
CA ILE A 63 33.50 58.79 22.27
C ILE A 63 31.97 58.78 22.33
N VAL A 64 31.35 57.64 22.01
CA VAL A 64 29.90 57.47 22.04
C VAL A 64 29.41 57.38 23.48
N ILE A 65 30.11 56.65 24.36
CA ILE A 65 29.78 56.58 25.79
C ILE A 65 29.81 57.98 26.43
N LYS A 66 30.85 58.77 26.15
CA LYS A 66 30.97 60.15 26.65
C LYS A 66 29.84 61.04 26.13
N LEU A 67 29.46 60.89 24.86
CA LEU A 67 28.30 61.60 24.32
C LEU A 67 27.01 61.15 25.03
N MET A 68 26.79 59.85 25.23
CA MET A 68 25.59 59.31 25.89
C MET A 68 25.43 59.85 27.31
N GLN A 69 26.53 59.95 28.07
CA GLN A 69 26.51 60.55 29.41
C GLN A 69 26.08 62.03 29.40
N ARG A 70 26.41 62.77 28.33
CA ARG A 70 25.97 64.15 28.14
C ARG A 70 24.55 64.23 27.61
N TRP A 71 24.21 63.37 26.66
CA TRP A 71 22.91 63.29 26.00
C TRP A 71 21.79 63.03 27.01
N ASN A 72 22.01 62.09 27.93
CA ASN A 72 21.07 61.75 29.00
C ASN A 72 20.85 62.87 30.03
N LYS A 73 21.68 63.93 30.01
CA LYS A 73 21.55 65.10 30.90
C LYS A 73 20.89 66.31 30.22
N LEU A 74 20.56 66.21 28.93
CA LEU A 74 19.94 67.32 28.18
C LEU A 74 18.48 67.49 28.60
N ASP A 75 18.05 68.74 28.80
CA ASP A 75 16.64 69.06 29.05
C ASP A 75 15.81 68.80 27.79
N GLN A 76 14.72 68.05 27.94
CA GLN A 76 13.81 67.66 26.87
C GLN A 76 13.10 68.87 26.26
N ARG A 77 12.88 69.94 27.03
CA ARG A 77 12.23 71.16 26.53
C ARG A 77 13.09 71.88 25.49
N GLU A 78 14.40 71.85 25.69
CA GLU A 78 15.37 72.46 24.77
C GLU A 78 15.77 71.48 23.65
N TYR A 79 15.91 70.19 23.97
CA TYR A 79 16.33 69.13 23.05
C TYR A 79 15.28 67.99 22.99
N PRO A 80 14.22 68.12 22.19
CA PRO A 80 13.18 67.11 22.10
C PRO A 80 13.72 65.78 21.57
N GLY A 81 13.38 64.68 22.24
CA GLY A 81 13.82 63.32 21.87
C GLY A 81 15.14 62.86 22.50
N SER A 82 15.65 63.57 23.51
CA SER A 82 16.85 63.20 24.29
C SER A 82 16.67 61.96 25.18
N GLU A 83 15.45 61.45 25.36
CA GLU A 83 15.14 60.27 26.19
C GLU A 83 15.70 58.94 25.65
N SER A 84 15.91 58.87 24.33
CA SER A 84 16.43 57.68 23.66
C SER A 84 17.85 57.93 23.13
N PRO A 85 18.69 56.89 22.97
CA PRO A 85 19.97 57.04 22.30
C PRO A 85 19.83 57.72 20.93
N PRO A 86 20.82 58.52 20.51
CA PRO A 86 20.75 59.23 19.25
C PRO A 86 20.64 58.23 18.10
N LYS A 87 19.60 58.39 17.28
CA LYS A 87 19.42 57.60 16.05
C LYS A 87 20.65 57.69 15.16
N TYR A 88 20.83 56.73 14.26
CA TYR A 88 21.96 56.77 13.32
C TYR A 88 21.98 58.06 12.48
N THR A 89 20.82 58.62 12.13
CA THR A 89 20.70 59.91 11.41
C THR A 89 21.19 61.08 12.25
N SER A 90 20.84 61.13 13.54
CA SER A 90 21.29 62.17 14.46
C SER A 90 22.79 62.08 14.70
N SER A 91 23.32 60.86 14.78
CA SER A 91 24.75 60.60 14.88
C SER A 91 25.51 61.07 13.63
N LEU A 92 24.95 60.84 12.43
CA LEU A 92 25.50 61.38 11.17
C LEU A 92 25.44 62.91 11.13
N THR A 93 24.38 63.54 11.64
CA THR A 93 24.29 65.02 11.73
C THR A 93 25.38 65.58 12.64
N TYR A 94 25.59 64.95 13.81
CA TYR A 94 26.66 65.33 14.73
C TYR A 94 28.05 65.25 14.08
N ASP A 95 28.32 64.12 13.42
CA ASP A 95 29.56 63.89 12.68
C ASP A 95 29.70 64.87 11.49
N GLY A 96 28.61 65.23 10.82
CA GLY A 96 28.59 66.20 9.73
C GLY A 96 29.04 67.60 10.15
N VAL A 97 28.64 68.04 11.34
CA VAL A 97 29.12 69.31 11.92
C VAL A 97 30.62 69.25 12.21
N LEU A 98 31.12 68.11 12.72
CA LEU A 98 32.56 67.92 12.95
C LEU A 98 33.35 67.97 11.64
N VAL A 99 32.87 67.32 10.58
CA VAL A 99 33.49 67.37 9.24
C VAL A 99 33.53 68.79 8.71
N MET A 100 32.41 69.54 8.82
CA MET A 100 32.33 70.91 8.34
C MET A 100 33.29 71.84 9.09
N ALA A 101 33.38 71.70 10.41
CA ALA A 101 34.30 72.46 11.24
C ALA A 101 35.77 72.17 10.88
N GLU A 102 36.13 70.90 10.67
CA GLU A 102 37.49 70.51 10.30
C GLU A 102 37.88 70.97 8.88
N ALA A 103 36.92 70.96 7.94
CA ALA A 103 37.13 71.49 6.59
C ALA A 103 37.45 72.99 6.62
N PHE A 104 36.65 73.80 7.33
CA PHE A 104 36.93 75.23 7.46
C PHE A 104 38.22 75.53 8.23
N ARG A 105 38.55 74.72 9.24
CA ARG A 105 39.85 74.78 9.93
C ARG A 105 41.00 74.52 8.97
N THR A 106 40.85 73.55 8.07
CA THR A 106 41.86 73.21 7.06
C THR A 106 42.04 74.33 6.03
N LEU A 107 40.95 74.90 5.53
CA LEU A 107 40.99 76.05 4.60
C LEU A 107 41.72 77.25 5.23
N ARG A 108 41.42 77.56 6.50
CA ARG A 108 42.10 78.62 7.25
C ARG A 108 43.59 78.32 7.44
N ARG A 109 43.96 77.06 7.72
CA ARG A 109 45.36 76.62 7.85
C ARG A 109 46.13 76.75 6.54
N GLN A 110 45.47 76.51 5.42
CA GLN A 110 46.03 76.67 4.06
C GLN A 110 46.04 78.14 3.59
N LYS A 111 45.54 79.08 4.41
CA LYS A 111 45.41 80.51 4.07
C LYS A 111 44.57 80.77 2.80
N ILE A 112 43.60 79.90 2.52
CA ILE A 112 42.66 80.08 1.40
C ILE A 112 41.56 81.04 1.86
N ASP A 113 41.42 82.17 1.16
CA ASP A 113 40.34 83.13 1.42
C ASP A 113 39.04 82.66 0.77
N ILE A 114 38.04 82.42 1.61
CA ILE A 114 36.69 82.01 1.22
C ILE A 114 35.70 83.17 1.28
N SER A 115 36.16 84.41 1.45
CA SER A 115 35.31 85.58 1.42
C SER A 115 34.68 85.75 0.03
N ARG A 116 33.35 85.78 -0.02
CA ARG A 116 32.64 86.04 -1.27
C ARG A 116 32.68 87.54 -1.54
N ARG A 117 33.31 87.94 -2.65
CA ARG A 117 33.34 89.33 -3.11
C ARG A 117 32.00 89.67 -3.80
N GLY A 118 30.94 89.86 -3.01
CA GLY A 118 29.61 90.29 -3.47
C GLY A 118 28.46 89.32 -3.18
N ASN A 119 27.24 89.76 -3.46
CA ASN A 119 26.02 88.97 -3.29
C ASN A 119 25.90 87.87 -4.34
N ALA A 120 25.15 86.82 -4.02
CA ALA A 120 25.04 85.65 -4.88
C ALA A 120 24.23 85.86 -6.18
N GLY A 121 23.40 86.90 -6.21
CA GLY A 121 22.38 87.07 -7.25
C GLY A 121 21.24 86.07 -7.07
N ASP A 122 20.43 85.95 -8.11
CA ASP A 122 19.34 84.98 -8.21
C ASP A 122 19.88 83.58 -8.55
N CYS A 123 19.32 82.52 -7.97
CA CYS A 123 19.68 81.15 -8.32
C CYS A 123 19.27 80.77 -9.75
N LEU A 124 18.36 81.55 -10.36
CA LEU A 124 17.90 81.40 -11.74
C LEU A 124 18.64 82.28 -12.76
N ALA A 125 19.76 82.91 -12.37
CA ALA A 125 20.55 83.71 -13.31
C ALA A 125 20.99 82.87 -14.53
N ASN A 126 20.95 83.46 -15.72
CA ASN A 126 21.28 82.76 -16.97
C ASN A 126 22.32 83.54 -17.81
N PRO A 127 23.58 83.07 -17.94
CA PRO A 127 24.12 81.87 -17.29
C PRO A 127 24.43 82.12 -15.82
N ALA A 128 24.19 81.11 -14.97
CA ALA A 128 24.56 81.17 -13.56
C ALA A 128 26.09 81.15 -13.44
N ALA A 129 26.68 82.16 -12.80
CA ALA A 129 28.12 82.23 -12.58
C ALA A 129 28.51 81.40 -11.34
N PRO A 130 29.24 80.28 -11.50
CA PRO A 130 29.67 79.46 -10.37
C PRO A 130 30.73 80.20 -9.53
N TRP A 131 30.67 79.99 -8.22
CA TRP A 131 31.64 80.58 -7.30
C TRP A 131 32.89 79.69 -7.20
N ASN A 132 34.02 80.16 -7.74
CA ASN A 132 35.25 79.38 -7.86
C ASN A 132 35.77 78.82 -6.52
N GLN A 133 35.65 79.58 -5.43
CA GLN A 133 36.05 79.13 -4.09
C GLN A 133 35.23 77.93 -3.58
N GLY A 134 34.05 77.67 -4.16
CA GLY A 134 33.26 76.48 -3.85
C GLY A 134 33.98 75.17 -4.17
N ILE A 135 34.85 75.16 -5.21
CA ILE A 135 35.65 73.99 -5.59
C ILE A 135 36.71 73.70 -4.52
N ASP A 136 37.32 74.74 -3.95
CA ASP A 136 38.30 74.58 -2.87
C ASP A 136 37.62 74.10 -1.58
N MET A 137 36.39 74.56 -1.30
CA MET A 137 35.58 74.05 -0.18
C MET A 137 35.24 72.58 -0.35
N GLU A 138 34.78 72.17 -1.54
CA GLU A 138 34.48 70.77 -1.84
C GLU A 138 35.73 69.89 -1.69
N ARG A 139 36.87 70.36 -2.19
CA ARG A 139 38.16 69.66 -2.04
C ARG A 139 38.55 69.51 -0.58
N ALA A 140 38.41 70.58 0.22
CA ALA A 140 38.71 70.53 1.65
C ALA A 140 37.79 69.56 2.40
N LEU A 141 36.50 69.54 2.10
CA LEU A 141 35.53 68.59 2.68
C LEU A 141 35.89 67.14 2.37
N LYS A 142 36.23 66.83 1.11
CA LYS A 142 36.61 65.46 0.70
C LYS A 142 37.93 64.97 1.30
N GLN A 143 38.82 65.90 1.70
CA GLN A 143 40.11 65.58 2.32
C GLN A 143 40.03 65.37 3.84
N VAL A 144 38.88 65.67 4.48
CA VAL A 144 38.72 65.48 5.92
C VAL A 144 38.84 64.00 6.29
N ARG A 145 39.66 63.71 7.30
CA ARG A 145 39.81 62.38 7.91
C ARG A 145 39.74 62.51 9.42
N ILE A 146 38.62 62.11 10.01
CA ILE A 146 38.37 62.23 11.45
C ILE A 146 37.68 60.98 12.01
N GLN A 147 37.75 60.83 13.33
CA GLN A 147 36.99 59.80 14.05
C GLN A 147 35.78 60.44 14.72
N GLY A 148 34.58 60.01 14.32
CA GLY A 148 33.30 60.46 14.88
C GLY A 148 32.54 59.36 15.63
N LEU A 149 31.25 59.58 15.85
CA LEU A 149 30.32 58.61 16.44
C LEU A 149 30.10 57.40 15.52
N THR A 150 30.09 57.63 14.21
CA THR A 150 29.96 56.61 13.17
C THR A 150 31.30 56.00 12.76
N GLY A 151 32.30 56.14 13.63
CA GLY A 151 33.65 55.62 13.44
C GLY A 151 34.52 56.46 12.51
N ASN A 152 35.28 55.79 11.65
CA ASN A 152 36.23 56.47 10.77
C ASN A 152 35.49 57.14 9.60
N ILE A 153 35.70 58.44 9.43
CA ILE A 153 35.04 59.25 8.41
C ILE A 153 36.07 59.67 7.38
N GLN A 154 35.92 59.13 6.17
CA GLN A 154 36.76 59.43 5.02
C GLN A 154 35.88 59.43 3.77
N PHE A 155 36.24 60.23 2.77
CA PHE A 155 35.48 60.37 1.54
C PHE A 155 36.32 59.99 0.31
N ASP A 156 35.66 59.49 -0.73
CA ASP A 156 36.26 59.31 -2.05
C ASP A 156 36.22 60.61 -2.87
N HIS A 157 36.68 60.54 -4.12
CA HIS A 157 36.64 61.68 -5.05
C HIS A 157 35.21 62.17 -5.35
N TYR A 158 34.18 61.35 -5.15
CA TYR A 158 32.77 61.68 -5.35
C TYR A 158 32.06 62.14 -4.08
N GLY A 159 32.73 62.18 -2.92
CA GLY A 159 32.13 62.52 -1.63
C GLY A 159 31.38 61.37 -0.95
N ARG A 160 31.57 60.12 -1.39
CA ARG A 160 30.99 58.93 -0.76
C ARG A 160 31.88 58.49 0.39
N ARG A 161 31.28 58.00 1.48
CA ARG A 161 32.05 57.45 2.60
C ARG A 161 32.77 56.17 2.19
N VAL A 162 34.06 56.10 2.54
CA VAL A 162 34.94 54.92 2.38
C VAL A 162 35.58 54.57 3.71
N ASN A 163 36.12 53.36 3.82
CA ASN A 163 36.80 52.89 5.02
C ASN A 163 35.92 53.03 6.29
N TYR A 164 34.65 52.68 6.13
CA TYR A 164 33.67 52.62 7.20
C TYR A 164 33.51 51.18 7.68
N THR A 165 33.08 51.03 8.93
CA THR A 165 32.79 49.72 9.53
C THR A 165 31.35 49.73 10.00
N MET A 166 30.61 48.71 9.64
CA MET A 166 29.21 48.52 10.01
C MET A 166 29.07 47.18 10.73
N ASP A 167 28.55 47.19 11.94
CA ASP A 167 28.40 45.98 12.72
C ASP A 167 27.16 45.19 12.27
N VAL A 168 27.31 43.88 12.21
CA VAL A 168 26.21 42.97 11.89
C VAL A 168 25.67 42.39 13.19
N PHE A 169 24.38 42.58 13.41
CA PHE A 169 23.66 42.12 14.60
C PHE A 169 22.66 41.03 14.26
N GLU A 170 22.50 40.10 15.19
CA GLU A 170 21.45 39.09 15.20
C GLU A 170 20.62 39.25 16.49
N LEU A 171 19.31 39.19 16.37
CA LEU A 171 18.41 39.19 17.52
C LEU A 171 18.37 37.79 18.14
N LYS A 172 18.74 37.70 19.42
CA LYS A 172 18.58 36.50 20.25
C LYS A 172 17.57 36.75 21.36
N SER A 173 17.23 35.71 22.12
CA SER A 173 16.29 35.79 23.26
C SER A 173 16.78 36.72 24.38
N ASN A 174 18.10 36.90 24.52
CA ASN A 174 18.72 37.84 25.47
C ASN A 174 18.97 39.24 24.89
N GLY A 175 18.51 39.51 23.66
CA GLY A 175 18.64 40.80 22.98
C GLY A 175 19.56 40.77 21.74
N PRO A 176 19.89 41.94 21.18
CA PRO A 176 20.70 42.06 19.98
C PRO A 176 22.17 41.74 20.25
N ARG A 177 22.72 40.71 19.59
CA ARG A 177 24.12 40.29 19.70
C ARG A 177 24.89 40.62 18.42
N LYS A 178 26.09 41.19 18.56
CA LYS A 178 27.01 41.40 17.42
C LYS A 178 27.57 40.05 16.99
N ILE A 179 27.43 39.71 15.70
CA ILE A 179 27.93 38.46 15.10
C ILE A 179 29.11 38.71 14.16
N GLY A 180 29.33 39.95 13.73
CA GLY A 180 30.38 40.29 12.78
C GLY A 180 30.45 41.79 12.53
N TYR A 181 31.32 42.16 11.59
CA TYR A 181 31.36 43.49 11.01
C TYR A 181 31.50 43.39 9.49
N TRP A 182 31.08 44.45 8.82
CA TRP A 182 31.18 44.63 7.38
C TRP A 182 31.96 45.90 7.07
N ASN A 183 32.91 45.82 6.15
CA ASN A 183 33.61 46.96 5.59
C ASN A 183 33.75 46.84 4.07
N ASP A 184 34.22 47.89 3.43
CA ASP A 184 34.41 47.97 1.98
C ASP A 184 35.56 47.06 1.47
N ILE A 185 36.57 46.80 2.31
CA ILE A 185 37.78 46.04 1.98
C ILE A 185 37.58 44.53 2.21
N ASP A 186 37.37 44.11 3.45
CA ASP A 186 37.28 42.71 3.90
C ASP A 186 35.89 42.08 3.71
N LYS A 187 34.91 42.89 3.28
CA LYS A 187 33.49 42.49 3.18
C LYS A 187 32.97 42.03 4.54
N LEU A 188 32.25 40.91 4.61
CA LEU A 188 31.67 40.40 5.86
C LEU A 188 32.69 39.55 6.60
N VAL A 189 33.09 40.00 7.79
CA VAL A 189 33.94 39.24 8.72
C VAL A 189 33.11 38.87 9.95
N LEU A 190 32.94 37.57 10.18
CA LEU A 190 32.25 37.05 11.36
C LEU A 190 33.20 37.05 12.55
N VAL A 191 32.76 37.62 13.67
CA VAL A 191 33.50 37.55 14.93
C VAL A 191 33.19 36.19 15.54
N GLN A 192 34.02 35.19 15.22
CA GLN A 192 33.99 33.90 15.90
C GLN A 192 34.45 34.12 17.35
N ASN A 193 33.52 34.07 18.31
CA ASN A 193 33.91 33.81 19.67
C ASN A 193 34.42 32.36 19.70
N GLU A 194 35.73 32.15 19.86
CA GLU A 194 36.33 30.82 20.02
C GLU A 194 35.70 30.04 21.20
N ASN A 195 35.11 30.74 22.17
CA ASN A 195 34.32 30.14 23.26
C ASN A 195 32.94 29.59 22.84
N ALA A 196 32.58 29.65 21.56
CA ALA A 196 31.34 29.08 21.01
C ALA A 196 31.55 27.73 20.33
N LEU A 197 32.77 27.37 19.90
CA LEU A 197 33.04 26.04 19.33
C LEU A 197 32.99 24.91 20.37
N SER A 198 33.12 25.24 21.66
CA SER A 198 32.88 24.30 22.77
C SER A 198 31.43 24.31 23.30
N ASN A 199 30.62 25.31 22.92
CA ASN A 199 29.24 25.47 23.40
C ASN A 199 28.16 25.29 22.31
N ASP A 200 28.51 25.19 21.03
CA ASP A 200 27.53 24.84 19.99
C ASP A 200 27.11 23.36 20.08
N SER A 201 27.96 22.49 20.63
CA SER A 201 27.56 21.14 21.04
C SER A 201 26.49 21.18 22.15
N SER A 202 26.68 21.99 23.18
CA SER A 202 25.71 22.11 24.30
C SER A 202 24.42 22.87 23.92
N ALA A 203 24.49 23.80 22.95
CA ALA A 203 23.31 24.46 22.38
C ALA A 203 22.50 23.53 21.46
N MET A 204 23.15 22.57 20.78
CA MET A 204 22.48 21.54 20.00
C MET A 204 21.88 20.44 20.89
N GLU A 205 22.54 20.09 22.00
CA GLU A 205 22.06 19.10 22.99
C GLU A 205 20.78 19.56 23.73
N ASN A 206 20.59 20.86 23.94
CA ASN A 206 19.41 21.41 24.63
C ASN A 206 18.27 21.86 23.71
N ARG A 207 18.44 21.80 22.38
CA ARG A 207 17.40 22.20 21.42
C ARG A 207 16.48 21.03 21.11
N THR A 208 15.18 21.20 21.36
CA THR A 208 14.15 20.22 20.95
C THR A 208 13.93 20.29 19.45
N VAL A 209 14.23 19.19 18.75
CA VAL A 209 14.03 19.01 17.31
C VAL A 209 12.58 18.63 17.02
N VAL A 210 11.93 19.30 16.06
CA VAL A 210 10.57 18.96 15.63
C VAL A 210 10.64 17.85 14.58
N VAL A 211 10.13 16.68 14.94
CA VAL A 211 10.04 15.49 14.08
C VAL A 211 8.64 15.45 13.48
N THR A 212 8.52 15.71 12.18
CA THR A 212 7.24 15.56 11.47
C THR A 212 7.00 14.10 11.07
N THR A 213 5.75 13.65 11.20
CA THR A 213 5.33 12.31 10.82
C THR A 213 3.84 12.26 10.45
N ILE A 214 3.37 11.10 10.00
CA ILE A 214 1.99 10.86 9.57
C ILE A 214 1.37 9.68 10.33
N MET A 215 0.08 9.77 10.62
CA MET A 215 -0.68 8.72 11.31
C MET A 215 -0.98 7.55 10.35
N GLU A 216 -0.13 6.52 10.38
CA GLU A 216 -0.31 5.32 9.57
C GLU A 216 0.25 4.09 10.32
N GLY A 217 -0.61 3.12 10.63
CA GLY A 217 -0.20 1.90 11.32
C GLY A 217 0.48 0.91 10.38
N PRO A 218 1.59 0.24 10.79
CA PRO A 218 2.17 0.19 12.15
C PRO A 218 3.30 1.20 12.39
N TYR A 219 3.48 2.19 11.53
CA TYR A 219 4.57 3.16 11.64
C TYR A 219 4.37 4.14 12.79
N VAL A 220 3.19 4.78 12.85
CA VAL A 220 2.78 5.68 13.94
C VAL A 220 1.29 5.48 14.19
N MET A 221 0.97 5.13 15.43
CA MET A 221 -0.39 4.90 15.92
C MET A 221 -0.54 5.59 17.28
N LEU A 222 -1.78 5.93 17.64
CA LEU A 222 -2.08 6.33 19.01
C LEU A 222 -2.12 5.08 19.88
N LYS A 223 -1.54 5.16 21.08
CA LYS A 223 -1.73 4.13 22.10
C LYS A 223 -3.21 4.01 22.45
N LYS A 224 -3.65 2.84 22.89
CA LYS A 224 -5.07 2.62 23.29
C LYS A 224 -5.54 3.59 24.37
N ASN A 225 -4.66 3.97 25.29
CA ASN A 225 -4.87 4.89 26.40
C ASN A 225 -4.07 6.20 26.23
N TRP A 226 -3.98 6.72 25.00
CA TRP A 226 -3.19 7.92 24.68
C TRP A 226 -3.58 9.17 25.49
N GLU A 227 -4.84 9.29 25.91
CA GLU A 227 -5.34 10.41 26.72
C GLU A 227 -4.67 10.51 28.10
N LEU A 228 -4.13 9.41 28.62
CA LEU A 228 -3.42 9.36 29.90
C LEU A 228 -1.95 9.81 29.80
N TYR A 229 -1.44 9.98 28.58
CA TYR A 229 -0.04 10.35 28.33
C TYR A 229 0.03 11.76 27.73
N GLU A 230 1.15 12.43 27.96
CA GLU A 230 1.45 13.74 27.37
C GLU A 230 2.70 13.66 26.49
N GLY A 231 2.72 14.47 25.43
CA GLY A 231 3.88 14.57 24.54
C GLY A 231 4.11 13.33 23.68
N ASN A 232 5.37 12.90 23.56
CA ASN A 232 5.75 11.82 22.65
C ASN A 232 5.19 10.44 23.05
N ASP A 233 4.90 10.25 24.34
CA ASP A 233 4.43 8.97 24.89
C ASP A 233 3.00 8.61 24.46
N GLN A 234 2.27 9.54 23.83
CA GLN A 234 0.95 9.29 23.25
C GLN A 234 1.01 8.36 22.04
N PHE A 235 2.16 8.33 21.35
CA PHE A 235 2.35 7.61 20.11
C PHE A 235 3.07 6.28 20.35
N GLU A 236 2.77 5.30 19.50
CA GLU A 236 3.49 4.03 19.41
C GLU A 236 3.60 3.59 17.95
N GLY A 237 4.68 2.88 17.60
CA GLY A 237 4.86 2.36 16.25
C GLY A 237 6.33 2.23 15.86
N TYR A 238 6.57 1.68 14.67
CA TYR A 238 7.92 1.49 14.15
C TYR A 238 8.71 2.80 14.04
N CYS A 239 8.10 3.87 13.51
CA CYS A 239 8.76 5.16 13.35
C CYS A 239 8.96 5.89 14.70
N VAL A 240 8.13 5.59 15.70
CA VAL A 240 8.29 6.11 17.08
C VAL A 240 9.52 5.48 17.73
N ASP A 241 9.65 4.15 17.65
CA ASP A 241 10.81 3.44 18.16
C ASP A 241 12.09 3.85 17.40
N LEU A 242 12.01 3.98 16.07
CA LEU A 242 13.13 4.43 15.23
C LEU A 242 13.58 5.85 15.59
N ALA A 243 12.64 6.79 15.78
CA ALA A 243 12.96 8.16 16.19
C ALA A 243 13.68 8.19 17.55
N SER A 244 13.25 7.33 18.48
CA SER A 244 13.89 7.19 19.79
C SER A 244 15.32 6.66 19.70
N GLU A 245 15.56 5.62 18.90
CA GLU A 245 16.92 5.08 18.68
C GLU A 245 17.84 6.10 18.00
N ILE A 246 17.35 6.83 17.01
CA ILE A 246 18.12 7.90 16.35
C ILE A 246 18.45 9.02 17.32
N ALA A 247 17.47 9.47 18.12
CA ALA A 247 17.68 10.50 19.12
C ALA A 247 18.71 10.08 20.16
N LYS A 248 18.70 8.81 20.59
CA LYS A 248 19.68 8.22 21.53
C LYS A 248 21.09 8.17 20.93
N HIS A 249 21.21 7.86 19.64
CA HIS A 249 22.50 7.83 18.95
C HIS A 249 23.12 9.20 18.71
N ILE A 250 22.28 10.21 18.43
CA ILE A 250 22.73 11.59 18.13
C ILE A 250 22.83 12.44 19.41
N GLY A 251 22.10 12.09 20.47
CA GLY A 251 22.07 12.85 21.73
C GLY A 251 21.16 14.08 21.70
N ILE A 252 20.02 14.00 20.99
CA ILE A 252 19.09 15.13 20.82
C ILE A 252 17.75 14.92 21.53
N LYS A 253 17.16 16.02 22.03
CA LYS A 253 15.75 16.04 22.45
C LYS A 253 14.87 16.24 21.23
N TYR A 254 13.72 15.58 21.19
CA TYR A 254 12.80 15.68 20.05
C TYR A 254 11.33 15.75 20.48
N LYS A 255 10.50 16.33 19.62
CA LYS A 255 9.04 16.34 19.76
C LYS A 255 8.40 15.83 18.47
N ILE A 256 7.54 14.83 18.60
CA ILE A 256 6.75 14.31 17.48
C ILE A 256 5.63 15.32 17.17
N SER A 257 5.50 15.65 15.88
CA SER A 257 4.45 16.52 15.34
C SER A 257 3.76 15.79 14.19
N ILE A 258 2.44 15.70 14.26
CA ILE A 258 1.65 15.10 13.17
C ILE A 258 1.43 16.14 12.08
N VAL A 259 1.65 15.73 10.83
CA VAL A 259 1.40 16.58 9.66
C VAL A 259 -0.10 16.98 9.59
N PRO A 260 -0.45 18.29 9.55
CA PRO A 260 -1.84 18.73 9.66
C PRO A 260 -2.76 18.32 8.51
N ASP A 261 -2.24 18.22 7.29
CA ASP A 261 -3.03 17.90 6.09
C ASP A 261 -3.13 16.39 5.81
N GLY A 262 -2.48 15.55 6.62
CA GLY A 262 -2.48 14.10 6.47
C GLY A 262 -1.86 13.60 5.17
N LYS A 263 -0.97 14.39 4.52
CA LYS A 263 -0.35 14.02 3.24
C LYS A 263 1.16 13.81 3.39
N TYR A 264 1.68 12.92 2.54
CA TYR A 264 3.11 12.67 2.45
C TYR A 264 3.89 13.85 1.90
N GLY A 265 3.39 14.45 0.82
CA GLY A 265 4.01 15.57 0.13
C GLY A 265 4.11 15.32 -1.37
N ALA A 266 3.35 16.12 -2.10
CA ALA A 266 3.32 16.21 -3.55
C ALA A 266 3.38 17.69 -3.94
N ARG A 267 4.02 17.96 -5.09
CA ARG A 267 4.09 19.30 -5.66
C ARG A 267 2.83 19.55 -6.47
N ASP A 268 2.10 20.59 -6.13
CA ASP A 268 0.98 21.07 -6.94
C ASP A 268 1.49 21.50 -8.33
N PRO A 269 0.94 20.98 -9.44
CA PRO A 269 1.39 21.31 -10.77
C PRO A 269 1.19 22.79 -11.15
N GLU A 270 0.16 23.46 -10.61
CA GLU A 270 -0.19 24.85 -10.92
C GLU A 270 0.57 25.82 -10.01
N THR A 271 0.39 25.68 -8.69
CA THR A 271 0.97 26.62 -7.72
C THR A 271 2.45 26.36 -7.44
N LYS A 272 2.97 25.18 -7.83
CA LYS A 272 4.33 24.69 -7.52
C LYS A 272 4.64 24.57 -6.02
N ILE A 273 3.63 24.67 -5.16
CA ILE A 273 3.75 24.57 -3.71
C ILE A 273 3.81 23.10 -3.30
N TRP A 274 4.67 22.78 -2.32
CA TRP A 274 4.73 21.46 -1.72
C TRP A 274 3.78 21.39 -0.52
N ASN A 275 2.93 20.36 -0.49
CA ASN A 275 2.11 20.04 0.69
C ASN A 275 2.76 18.94 1.55
N GLY A 276 2.05 18.49 2.57
CA GLY A 276 2.46 17.36 3.41
C GLY A 276 3.77 17.58 4.18
N MET A 277 4.36 16.46 4.62
CA MET A 277 5.63 16.45 5.35
C MET A 277 6.78 17.06 4.56
N VAL A 278 6.81 16.86 3.23
CA VAL A 278 7.82 17.50 2.36
C VAL A 278 7.73 19.03 2.45
N GLY A 279 6.52 19.60 2.40
CA GLY A 279 6.32 21.04 2.55
C GLY A 279 6.77 21.55 3.92
N GLU A 280 6.55 20.78 5.00
CA GLU A 280 7.00 21.17 6.34
C GLU A 280 8.52 21.29 6.45
N LEU A 281 9.27 20.41 5.78
CA LEU A 281 10.73 20.49 5.74
C LEU A 281 11.22 21.64 4.84
N VAL A 282 10.62 21.81 3.66
CA VAL A 282 11.01 22.86 2.70
C VAL A 282 10.77 24.26 3.28
N TYR A 283 9.67 24.44 4.03
CA TYR A 283 9.31 25.73 4.62
C TYR A 283 9.77 25.89 6.08
N GLY A 284 10.64 25.00 6.57
CA GLY A 284 11.25 25.12 7.90
C GLY A 284 10.27 25.01 9.09
N LYS A 285 9.11 24.36 8.89
CA LYS A 285 8.15 24.06 9.96
C LYS A 285 8.61 22.87 10.82
N ALA A 286 9.32 21.92 10.20
CA ALA A 286 9.92 20.78 10.86
C ALA A 286 11.40 20.63 10.46
N GLU A 287 12.19 19.98 11.29
CA GLU A 287 13.64 19.84 11.09
C GLU A 287 14.06 18.45 10.61
N ILE A 288 13.21 17.45 10.82
CA ILE A 288 13.43 16.08 10.39
C ILE A 288 12.07 15.40 10.18
N ALA A 289 11.97 14.52 9.18
CA ALA A 289 10.80 13.68 8.97
C ALA A 289 11.19 12.21 9.16
N VAL A 290 10.64 11.59 10.21
CA VAL A 290 10.76 10.16 10.48
C VAL A 290 9.40 9.52 10.24
N ALA A 291 9.22 9.01 9.02
CA ALA A 291 7.95 8.53 8.51
C ALA A 291 8.20 7.50 7.38
N PRO A 292 7.17 6.75 6.93
CA PRO A 292 7.25 5.92 5.72
C PRO A 292 7.31 6.79 4.44
N LEU A 293 8.33 7.65 4.32
CA LEU A 293 8.49 8.57 3.21
C LEU A 293 9.39 7.96 2.14
N THR A 294 8.78 7.60 1.01
CA THR A 294 9.47 7.01 -0.14
C THR A 294 10.43 8.01 -0.78
N ILE A 295 11.69 7.60 -0.95
CA ILE A 295 12.73 8.36 -1.64
C ILE A 295 12.36 8.42 -3.13
N THR A 296 12.25 9.63 -3.68
CA THR A 296 11.94 9.85 -5.11
C THR A 296 12.78 11.01 -5.64
N LEU A 297 13.09 10.98 -6.93
CA LEU A 297 13.90 12.02 -7.58
C LEU A 297 13.37 13.44 -7.32
N VAL A 298 12.05 13.64 -7.48
CA VAL A 298 11.42 14.96 -7.31
C VAL A 298 11.46 15.48 -5.86
N ARG A 299 11.58 14.59 -4.87
CA ARG A 299 11.72 14.98 -3.46
C ARG A 299 13.17 15.27 -3.11
N GLU A 300 14.12 14.48 -3.62
CA GLU A 300 15.56 14.71 -3.42
C GLU A 300 16.03 16.09 -3.95
N GLU A 301 15.34 16.64 -4.94
CA GLU A 301 15.62 17.99 -5.45
C GLU A 301 15.42 19.09 -4.38
N VAL A 302 14.48 18.89 -3.44
CA VAL A 302 14.02 19.92 -2.49
C VAL A 302 14.36 19.62 -1.02
N ILE A 303 14.57 18.35 -0.67
CA ILE A 303 14.95 17.88 0.66
C ILE A 303 16.03 16.81 0.53
N ASP A 304 16.84 16.63 1.57
CA ASP A 304 17.89 15.61 1.58
C ASP A 304 17.43 14.35 2.31
N PHE A 305 17.70 13.17 1.76
CA PHE A 305 17.41 11.90 2.42
C PHE A 305 18.66 11.23 3.01
N SER A 306 18.44 10.45 4.07
CA SER A 306 19.39 9.44 4.55
C SER A 306 19.46 8.25 3.61
N LYS A 307 20.40 7.33 3.85
CA LYS A 307 20.33 5.97 3.34
C LYS A 307 19.00 5.32 3.76
N PRO A 308 18.43 4.46 2.91
CA PRO A 308 17.14 3.85 3.19
C PRO A 308 17.24 2.95 4.42
N PHE A 309 16.27 3.08 5.33
CA PHE A 309 16.18 2.24 6.54
C PHE A 309 15.30 1.00 6.31
N MET A 310 14.52 0.98 5.23
CA MET A 310 13.66 -0.15 4.88
C MET A 310 13.49 -0.22 3.36
N SER A 311 13.86 -1.36 2.77
CA SER A 311 13.67 -1.66 1.35
C SER A 311 12.25 -2.19 1.10
N LEU A 312 11.62 -1.74 0.01
CA LEU A 312 10.26 -2.09 -0.35
C LEU A 312 10.03 -1.96 -1.86
N GLY A 313 8.86 -2.33 -2.33
CA GLY A 313 8.43 -2.00 -3.68
C GLY A 313 6.91 -2.04 -3.81
N ILE A 314 6.40 -1.68 -4.97
CA ILE A 314 4.98 -1.85 -5.29
C ILE A 314 4.68 -3.34 -5.32
N SER A 315 3.62 -3.73 -4.63
CA SER A 315 3.14 -5.11 -4.53
C SER A 315 1.66 -5.17 -4.87
N ILE A 316 1.19 -6.38 -5.17
CA ILE A 316 -0.20 -6.65 -5.51
C ILE A 316 -0.87 -7.28 -4.30
N MET A 317 -1.92 -6.65 -3.79
CA MET A 317 -2.80 -7.22 -2.77
C MET A 317 -4.07 -7.74 -3.44
N ILE A 318 -4.37 -9.01 -3.19
CA ILE A 318 -5.64 -9.62 -3.55
C ILE A 318 -6.32 -10.19 -2.32
N LYS A 319 -7.60 -10.52 -2.46
CA LYS A 319 -8.30 -11.31 -1.46
C LYS A 319 -7.76 -12.73 -1.49
N LYS A 320 -7.39 -13.27 -0.32
CA LYS A 320 -6.97 -14.67 -0.18
C LYS A 320 -8.10 -15.57 -0.70
N PRO A 321 -7.85 -16.44 -1.68
CA PRO A 321 -8.87 -17.29 -2.23
C PRO A 321 -9.37 -18.22 -1.12
N GLN A 322 -10.69 -18.34 -1.01
CA GLN A 322 -11.26 -19.38 -0.16
C GLN A 322 -11.00 -20.72 -0.82
N LYS A 323 -10.77 -21.77 -0.02
CA LYS A 323 -10.70 -23.15 -0.50
C LYS A 323 -11.91 -23.40 -1.39
N SER A 324 -11.69 -23.56 -2.69
CA SER A 324 -12.75 -23.79 -3.65
C SER A 324 -13.43 -25.10 -3.27
N LYS A 325 -14.74 -25.05 -3.02
CA LYS A 325 -15.51 -26.28 -2.84
C LYS A 325 -15.33 -27.12 -4.11
N PRO A 326 -14.95 -28.40 -4.00
CA PRO A 326 -14.81 -29.26 -5.16
C PRO A 326 -16.10 -29.22 -6.01
N GLY A 327 -15.94 -29.28 -7.33
CA GLY A 327 -17.09 -29.36 -8.23
C GLY A 327 -17.91 -30.63 -7.96
N VAL A 328 -19.17 -30.64 -8.41
CA VAL A 328 -20.08 -31.79 -8.27
C VAL A 328 -19.50 -33.08 -8.90
N PHE A 329 -18.63 -32.92 -9.91
CA PHE A 329 -17.94 -34.02 -10.60
C PHE A 329 -16.46 -34.16 -10.19
N SER A 330 -16.05 -33.61 -9.04
CA SER A 330 -14.67 -33.68 -8.56
C SER A 330 -14.12 -35.10 -8.35
N PHE A 331 -14.99 -36.11 -8.26
CA PHE A 331 -14.58 -37.51 -8.25
C PHE A 331 -13.97 -37.98 -9.59
N LEU A 332 -14.15 -37.25 -10.69
CA LEU A 332 -13.51 -37.56 -11.98
C LEU A 332 -12.08 -36.99 -12.08
N ASP A 333 -11.76 -35.95 -11.31
CA ASP A 333 -10.47 -35.23 -11.32
C ASP A 333 -9.21 -36.09 -11.01
N PRO A 334 -9.27 -37.20 -10.23
CA PRO A 334 -8.09 -38.04 -9.96
C PRO A 334 -7.47 -38.72 -11.21
N LEU A 335 -8.22 -38.79 -12.31
CA LEU A 335 -7.73 -39.27 -13.60
C LEU A 335 -7.95 -38.18 -14.66
N ALA A 336 -6.92 -37.96 -15.47
CA ALA A 336 -7.00 -37.00 -16.56
C ALA A 336 -8.07 -37.41 -17.59
N TYR A 337 -8.66 -36.42 -18.27
CA TYR A 337 -9.73 -36.64 -19.24
C TYR A 337 -9.31 -37.58 -20.38
N GLU A 338 -8.05 -37.51 -20.79
CA GLU A 338 -7.45 -38.37 -21.82
C GLU A 338 -7.48 -39.85 -21.40
N ILE A 339 -7.24 -40.14 -20.12
CA ILE A 339 -7.27 -41.50 -19.58
C ILE A 339 -8.71 -42.04 -19.61
N TRP A 340 -9.70 -41.23 -19.25
CA TRP A 340 -11.11 -41.61 -19.35
C TRP A 340 -11.51 -41.99 -20.77
N MET A 341 -11.07 -41.23 -21.77
CA MET A 341 -11.32 -41.56 -23.19
C MET A 341 -10.64 -42.87 -23.59
N CYS A 342 -9.39 -43.09 -23.18
CA CYS A 342 -8.67 -44.34 -23.43
C CYS A 342 -9.36 -45.55 -22.78
N ILE A 343 -9.92 -45.41 -21.57
CA ILE A 343 -10.67 -46.48 -20.90
C ILE A 343 -11.90 -46.87 -21.70
N VAL A 344 -12.66 -45.89 -22.23
CA VAL A 344 -13.85 -46.17 -23.05
C VAL A 344 -13.48 -46.88 -24.36
N PHE A 345 -12.41 -46.45 -25.03
CA PHE A 345 -11.94 -47.12 -26.25
C PHE A 345 -11.42 -48.53 -25.97
N ALA A 346 -10.65 -48.71 -24.89
CA ALA A 346 -10.16 -50.02 -24.47
C ALA A 346 -11.31 -50.96 -24.09
N TYR A 347 -12.32 -50.47 -23.38
CA TYR A 347 -13.54 -51.22 -23.05
C TYR A 347 -14.22 -51.78 -24.31
N ILE A 348 -14.56 -50.91 -25.27
CA ILE A 348 -15.20 -51.33 -26.53
C ILE A 348 -14.29 -52.29 -27.31
N GLY A 349 -12.99 -52.00 -27.38
CA GLY A 349 -12.01 -52.83 -28.07
C GLY A 349 -11.94 -54.25 -27.48
N VAL A 350 -11.91 -54.37 -26.15
CA VAL A 350 -11.89 -55.66 -25.46
C VAL A 350 -13.20 -56.42 -25.65
N SER A 351 -14.36 -55.76 -25.61
CA SER A 351 -15.65 -56.41 -25.89
C SER A 351 -15.71 -56.94 -27.32
N VAL A 352 -15.21 -56.18 -28.31
CA VAL A 352 -15.17 -56.64 -29.71
C VAL A 352 -14.21 -57.82 -29.88
N VAL A 353 -13.01 -57.75 -29.29
CA VAL A 353 -12.05 -58.86 -29.35
C VAL A 353 -12.59 -60.11 -28.67
N LEU A 354 -13.23 -60.00 -27.50
CA LEU A 354 -13.87 -61.12 -26.83
C LEU A 354 -15.01 -61.71 -27.67
N PHE A 355 -15.85 -60.87 -28.29
CA PHE A 355 -16.91 -61.32 -29.19
C PHE A 355 -16.37 -62.06 -30.43
N LEU A 356 -15.27 -61.59 -31.01
CA LEU A 356 -14.64 -62.28 -32.15
C LEU A 356 -14.05 -63.62 -31.71
N VAL A 357 -13.28 -63.63 -30.62
CA VAL A 357 -12.65 -64.85 -30.09
C VAL A 357 -13.70 -65.88 -29.69
N SER A 358 -14.81 -65.47 -29.09
CA SER A 358 -15.90 -66.39 -28.73
C SER A 358 -16.62 -66.96 -29.95
N ARG A 359 -16.74 -66.18 -31.04
CA ARG A 359 -17.38 -66.65 -32.27
C ARG A 359 -16.50 -67.58 -33.11
N PHE A 360 -15.18 -67.42 -33.04
CA PHE A 360 -14.21 -68.19 -33.84
C PHE A 360 -13.57 -69.37 -33.11
N SER A 361 -13.54 -69.39 -31.77
CA SER A 361 -12.99 -70.50 -31.01
C SER A 361 -13.98 -71.67 -30.95
N PRO A 362 -13.67 -72.85 -31.53
CA PRO A 362 -14.59 -74.00 -31.55
C PRO A 362 -14.93 -74.53 -30.15
N TYR A 363 -14.04 -74.30 -29.17
CA TYR A 363 -14.18 -74.77 -27.78
C TYR A 363 -15.19 -73.98 -26.93
N GLU A 364 -15.78 -72.90 -27.46
CA GLU A 364 -16.87 -72.16 -26.80
C GLU A 364 -18.26 -72.53 -27.32
N TRP A 365 -18.33 -73.38 -28.35
CA TRP A 365 -19.59 -73.88 -28.88
C TRP A 365 -20.03 -75.08 -28.03
N HIS A 366 -21.29 -75.06 -27.59
CA HIS A 366 -21.90 -76.24 -26.97
C HIS A 366 -21.99 -77.35 -28.03
N ALA A 367 -21.11 -78.35 -27.95
CA ALA A 367 -21.43 -79.67 -28.45
C ALA A 367 -22.13 -80.38 -27.29
N GLU A 368 -23.46 -80.35 -27.26
CA GLU A 368 -24.20 -81.30 -26.43
C GLU A 368 -23.87 -82.70 -26.95
N GLU A 369 -23.19 -83.52 -26.12
CA GLU A 369 -23.27 -84.97 -26.30
C GLU A 369 -24.73 -85.37 -26.07
N PRO A 370 -25.37 -86.17 -26.94
CA PRO A 370 -26.76 -86.54 -26.75
C PRO A 370 -26.87 -87.37 -25.46
N GLU A 371 -27.66 -86.91 -24.49
CA GLU A 371 -28.15 -87.80 -23.44
C GLU A 371 -29.03 -88.89 -24.09
N GLU A 372 -28.70 -90.15 -23.84
CA GLU A 372 -29.54 -91.28 -24.23
C GLU A 372 -30.91 -91.17 -23.56
N GLY A 373 -31.96 -90.81 -24.30
CA GLY A 373 -33.32 -91.07 -23.83
C GLY A 373 -34.49 -90.18 -24.25
N THR A 374 -34.39 -89.26 -25.22
CA THR A 374 -35.59 -88.56 -25.73
C THR A 374 -35.58 -88.39 -27.26
N THR A 375 -36.44 -89.16 -27.91
CA THR A 375 -36.83 -89.01 -29.31
C THR A 375 -37.92 -87.96 -29.41
N GLU A 376 -37.68 -86.80 -30.04
CA GLU A 376 -38.60 -86.09 -30.95
C GLU A 376 -37.85 -84.95 -31.67
N LEU A 377 -38.05 -84.87 -32.99
CA LEU A 377 -37.31 -84.02 -33.94
C LEU A 377 -37.79 -82.56 -34.00
N GLY A 378 -36.83 -81.64 -34.13
CA GLY A 378 -36.97 -80.34 -34.81
C GLY A 378 -35.58 -79.77 -35.15
N PRO A 379 -35.33 -79.25 -36.37
CA PRO A 379 -34.00 -78.78 -36.75
C PRO A 379 -33.76 -77.39 -36.14
N THR A 380 -33.06 -77.34 -35.01
CA THR A 380 -32.50 -76.08 -34.49
C THR A 380 -31.06 -75.98 -34.98
N ASP A 381 -30.88 -75.38 -36.17
CA ASP A 381 -29.57 -74.91 -36.61
C ASP A 381 -29.04 -73.87 -35.60
N GLN A 382 -27.86 -74.15 -35.06
CA GLN A 382 -26.99 -73.36 -34.17
C GLN A 382 -27.07 -73.68 -32.67
N PRO A 383 -25.98 -74.22 -32.07
CA PRO A 383 -25.83 -74.28 -30.62
C PRO A 383 -25.76 -72.86 -30.02
N PRO A 384 -26.26 -72.63 -28.80
CA PRO A 384 -26.22 -71.31 -28.19
C PRO A 384 -24.78 -70.97 -27.77
N ASN A 385 -24.13 -70.08 -28.51
CA ASN A 385 -22.96 -69.37 -27.98
C ASN A 385 -23.47 -68.32 -27.00
N GLU A 386 -23.20 -68.50 -25.71
CA GLU A 386 -23.64 -67.58 -24.65
C GLU A 386 -23.00 -66.18 -24.78
N PHE A 387 -21.87 -66.04 -25.49
CA PHE A 387 -21.20 -64.76 -25.74
C PHE A 387 -21.71 -64.06 -27.00
N GLY A 388 -22.93 -63.50 -26.93
CA GLY A 388 -23.40 -62.49 -27.88
C GLY A 388 -22.72 -61.12 -27.71
N ILE A 389 -22.92 -60.17 -28.63
CA ILE A 389 -22.27 -58.84 -28.59
C ILE A 389 -22.59 -58.07 -27.29
N PHE A 390 -23.84 -58.18 -26.82
CA PHE A 390 -24.29 -57.55 -25.57
C PHE A 390 -23.78 -58.30 -24.33
N ASN A 391 -23.66 -59.63 -24.40
CA ASN A 391 -23.14 -60.44 -23.29
C ASN A 391 -21.63 -60.25 -23.13
N SER A 392 -20.90 -60.02 -24.24
CA SER A 392 -19.48 -59.65 -24.21
C SER A 392 -19.25 -58.25 -23.65
N LEU A 393 -20.07 -57.27 -24.04
CA LEU A 393 -20.09 -55.94 -23.42
C LEU A 393 -20.38 -56.04 -21.91
N TRP A 394 -21.40 -56.80 -21.53
CA TRP A 394 -21.77 -57.02 -20.13
C TRP A 394 -20.66 -57.71 -19.32
N PHE A 395 -20.00 -58.73 -19.88
CA PHE A 395 -18.85 -59.38 -19.27
C PHE A 395 -17.70 -58.39 -19.04
N SER A 396 -17.33 -57.63 -20.07
CA SER A 396 -16.23 -56.65 -19.96
C SER A 396 -16.53 -55.54 -18.96
N LEU A 397 -17.80 -55.12 -18.82
CA LEU A 397 -18.26 -54.15 -17.82
C LEU A 397 -18.26 -54.75 -16.41
N GLY A 398 -18.78 -55.97 -16.22
CA GLY A 398 -18.79 -56.66 -14.93
C GLY A 398 -17.38 -56.95 -14.40
N ALA A 399 -16.45 -57.28 -15.30
CA ALA A 399 -15.02 -57.41 -14.99
C ALA A 399 -14.37 -56.07 -14.62
N PHE A 400 -14.79 -54.96 -15.23
CA PHE A 400 -14.34 -53.63 -14.87
C PHE A 400 -14.86 -53.18 -13.50
N MET A 401 -16.11 -53.49 -13.15
CA MET A 401 -16.72 -53.11 -11.87
C MET A 401 -16.40 -54.06 -10.69
N GLN A 402 -15.54 -55.06 -10.88
CA GLN A 402 -15.14 -56.05 -9.85
C GLN A 402 -16.30 -56.89 -9.27
N GLN A 403 -17.43 -57.01 -9.99
CA GLN A 403 -18.62 -57.73 -9.50
C GLN A 403 -18.71 -59.19 -9.98
N GLY A 404 -17.82 -59.60 -10.89
CA GLY A 404 -17.91 -60.91 -11.56
C GLY A 404 -19.07 -60.96 -12.56
N CYS A 405 -19.12 -62.01 -13.37
CA CYS A 405 -20.24 -62.29 -14.28
C CYS A 405 -20.52 -63.79 -14.21
N ASP A 406 -21.79 -64.18 -14.33
CA ASP A 406 -22.19 -65.59 -14.34
C ASP A 406 -21.62 -66.34 -15.54
N ILE A 407 -21.25 -65.62 -16.61
CA ILE A 407 -20.71 -66.16 -17.86
C ILE A 407 -19.20 -65.97 -17.85
N SER A 408 -18.43 -67.05 -18.00
CA SER A 408 -16.96 -67.01 -18.03
C SER A 408 -16.40 -67.63 -19.32
N PRO A 409 -15.36 -67.05 -19.94
CA PRO A 409 -14.78 -67.59 -21.16
C PRO A 409 -14.13 -68.95 -20.89
N ARG A 410 -14.51 -69.95 -21.69
CA ARG A 410 -13.99 -71.32 -21.60
C ARG A 410 -12.74 -71.52 -22.45
N SER A 411 -12.62 -70.85 -23.60
CA SER A 411 -11.45 -70.97 -24.47
C SER A 411 -10.19 -70.41 -23.82
N LEU A 412 -9.04 -71.03 -24.11
CA LEU A 412 -7.74 -70.53 -23.64
C LEU A 412 -7.48 -69.09 -24.15
N SER A 413 -7.86 -68.81 -25.41
CA SER A 413 -7.76 -67.48 -26.02
C SER A 413 -8.64 -66.44 -25.32
N GLY A 414 -9.90 -66.79 -25.00
CA GLY A 414 -10.81 -65.89 -24.27
C GLY A 414 -10.36 -65.63 -22.84
N ARG A 415 -9.79 -66.65 -22.17
CA ARG A 415 -9.21 -66.51 -20.83
C ARG A 415 -7.98 -65.61 -20.80
N ILE A 416 -7.14 -65.63 -21.83
CA ILE A 416 -5.99 -64.71 -21.93
C ILE A 416 -6.48 -63.27 -22.07
N VAL A 417 -7.45 -63.01 -22.97
CA VAL A 417 -8.03 -61.67 -23.15
C VAL A 417 -8.68 -61.19 -21.85
N GLY A 418 -9.47 -62.04 -21.19
CA GLY A 418 -10.08 -61.74 -19.89
C GLY A 418 -9.05 -61.50 -18.78
N GLY A 419 -7.96 -62.29 -18.74
CA GLY A 419 -6.89 -62.15 -17.75
C GLY A 419 -6.08 -60.86 -17.91
N VAL A 420 -5.77 -60.46 -19.14
CA VAL A 420 -5.11 -59.17 -19.43
C VAL A 420 -6.04 -58.01 -19.09
N TRP A 421 -7.33 -58.12 -19.41
CA TRP A 421 -8.32 -57.12 -19.02
C TRP A 421 -8.41 -57.00 -17.49
N TRP A 422 -8.46 -58.09 -16.74
CA TRP A 422 -8.45 -58.07 -15.27
C TRP A 422 -7.21 -57.41 -14.70
N PHE A 423 -6.03 -57.68 -15.25
CA PHE A 423 -4.81 -57.01 -14.80
C PHE A 423 -4.88 -55.50 -15.08
N PHE A 424 -5.34 -55.10 -16.27
CA PHE A 424 -5.53 -53.69 -16.63
C PHE A 424 -6.51 -52.99 -15.69
N THR A 425 -7.69 -53.57 -15.42
CA THR A 425 -8.71 -52.96 -14.56
C THR A 425 -8.26 -52.87 -13.12
N LEU A 426 -7.54 -53.88 -12.61
CA LEU A 426 -6.94 -53.86 -11.28
C LEU A 426 -5.99 -52.65 -11.12
N ILE A 427 -5.06 -52.46 -12.06
CA ILE A 427 -4.10 -51.35 -11.98
C ILE A 427 -4.81 -49.99 -12.04
N ILE A 428 -5.78 -49.83 -12.95
CA ILE A 428 -6.51 -48.57 -13.11
C ILE A 428 -7.31 -48.22 -11.85
N ILE A 429 -8.04 -49.18 -11.28
CA ILE A 429 -8.86 -48.93 -10.09
C ILE A 429 -7.98 -48.68 -8.87
N SER A 430 -6.89 -49.43 -8.69
CA SER A 430 -5.94 -49.17 -7.61
C SER A 430 -5.26 -47.81 -7.74
N SER A 431 -4.93 -47.36 -8.96
CA SER A 431 -4.38 -46.02 -9.18
C SER A 431 -5.41 -44.92 -8.92
N TYR A 432 -6.66 -45.13 -9.34
CA TYR A 432 -7.76 -44.21 -9.06
C TYR A 432 -8.01 -44.07 -7.55
N THR A 433 -8.06 -45.17 -6.80
CA THR A 433 -8.27 -45.12 -5.34
C THR A 433 -7.11 -44.45 -4.62
N ALA A 434 -5.86 -44.67 -5.05
CA ALA A 434 -4.69 -44.00 -4.51
C ALA A 434 -4.71 -42.47 -4.79
N ASN A 435 -5.00 -42.06 -6.03
CA ASN A 435 -5.05 -40.64 -6.41
C ASN A 435 -6.24 -39.92 -5.76
N LEU A 436 -7.40 -40.58 -5.65
CA LEU A 436 -8.57 -40.03 -4.97
C LEU A 436 -8.26 -39.77 -3.49
N ALA A 437 -7.59 -40.70 -2.81
CA ALA A 437 -7.14 -40.51 -1.43
C ALA A 437 -6.16 -39.33 -1.30
N ALA A 438 -5.20 -39.20 -2.22
CA ALA A 438 -4.29 -38.07 -2.25
C ALA A 438 -5.00 -36.73 -2.51
N PHE A 439 -5.96 -36.70 -3.44
CA PHE A 439 -6.70 -35.50 -3.80
C PHE A 439 -7.57 -35.00 -2.63
N LEU A 440 -8.20 -35.91 -1.89
CA LEU A 440 -9.01 -35.57 -0.71
C LEU A 440 -8.18 -35.05 0.48
N THR A 441 -6.88 -35.37 0.54
CA THR A 441 -6.00 -34.89 1.61
C THR A 441 -5.35 -33.54 1.30
N VAL A 442 -5.24 -33.15 0.03
CA VAL A 442 -4.53 -31.92 -0.40
C VAL A 442 -5.48 -30.94 -1.08
N GLU A 443 -6.11 -30.07 -0.29
CA GLU A 443 -6.82 -28.89 -0.80
C GLU A 443 -5.80 -27.76 -1.11
N ARG A 444 -5.30 -27.69 -2.35
CA ARG A 444 -4.42 -26.58 -2.77
C ARG A 444 -5.22 -25.31 -3.00
N MET A 445 -4.74 -24.19 -2.45
CA MET A 445 -5.25 -22.86 -2.82
C MET A 445 -4.63 -22.45 -4.15
N VAL A 446 -5.44 -22.19 -5.17
CA VAL A 446 -4.96 -21.73 -6.48
C VAL A 446 -5.11 -20.21 -6.60
N SER A 447 -3.97 -19.54 -6.79
CA SER A 447 -3.76 -18.16 -7.26
C SER A 447 -4.36 -17.86 -8.65
N PRO A 448 -5.46 -17.13 -8.89
CA PRO A 448 -5.77 -16.72 -10.27
C PRO A 448 -4.77 -15.69 -10.83
N ILE A 449 -4.01 -15.00 -9.98
CA ILE A 449 -3.01 -14.00 -10.37
C ILE A 449 -1.69 -14.31 -9.65
N GLU A 450 -0.59 -14.35 -10.41
CA GLU A 450 0.77 -14.49 -9.86
C GLU A 450 1.64 -13.27 -10.17
N SER A 451 1.35 -12.55 -11.26
CA SER A 451 2.18 -11.43 -11.72
C SER A 451 1.37 -10.19 -12.12
N ALA A 452 2.07 -9.06 -12.27
CA ALA A 452 1.49 -7.84 -12.82
C ALA A 452 1.11 -7.99 -14.31
N GLU A 453 1.77 -8.90 -15.04
CA GLU A 453 1.44 -9.18 -16.44
C GLU A 453 0.07 -9.85 -16.57
N ASP A 454 -0.25 -10.76 -15.65
CA ASP A 454 -1.55 -11.43 -15.64
C ASP A 454 -2.66 -10.42 -15.47
N LEU A 455 -2.51 -9.47 -14.53
CA LEU A 455 -3.42 -8.35 -14.35
C LEU A 455 -3.59 -7.51 -15.62
N ALA A 456 -2.52 -7.28 -16.38
CA ALA A 456 -2.55 -6.48 -17.61
C ALA A 456 -3.13 -7.25 -18.82
N LYS A 457 -3.14 -8.58 -18.80
CA LYS A 457 -3.69 -9.44 -19.86
C LYS A 457 -5.22 -9.59 -19.76
N GLN A 458 -5.75 -9.56 -18.54
CA GLN A 458 -7.17 -9.77 -18.25
C GLN A 458 -7.91 -8.47 -17.88
N THR A 459 -9.25 -8.49 -17.89
CA THR A 459 -10.11 -7.35 -17.52
C THR A 459 -11.19 -7.70 -16.50
N GLU A 460 -11.23 -8.94 -16.01
CA GLU A 460 -12.24 -9.45 -15.07
C GLU A 460 -12.01 -8.95 -13.63
N ILE A 461 -10.74 -8.83 -13.25
CA ILE A 461 -10.27 -8.33 -11.96
C ILE A 461 -9.78 -6.89 -12.18
N ALA A 462 -10.52 -5.93 -11.66
CA ALA A 462 -10.13 -4.53 -11.70
C ALA A 462 -8.94 -4.28 -10.77
N TYR A 463 -8.13 -3.27 -11.06
CA TYR A 463 -6.99 -2.91 -10.21
C TYR A 463 -6.74 -1.41 -10.16
N GLY A 464 -6.24 -0.93 -9.03
CA GLY A 464 -6.00 0.49 -8.80
C GLY A 464 -5.00 0.78 -7.69
N THR A 465 -4.62 2.05 -7.57
CA THR A 465 -3.65 2.56 -6.59
C THR A 465 -4.28 3.62 -5.69
N LEU A 466 -3.53 4.11 -4.71
CA LEU A 466 -3.87 5.34 -4.00
C LEU A 466 -3.87 6.56 -4.94
N ASP A 467 -4.82 7.48 -4.79
CA ASP A 467 -5.03 8.64 -5.67
C ASP A 467 -3.93 9.71 -5.56
N SER A 468 -3.31 9.83 -4.37
CA SER A 468 -2.30 10.85 -4.04
C SER A 468 -0.93 10.25 -3.65
N GLY A 469 -0.58 9.08 -4.22
CA GLY A 469 0.63 8.33 -3.89
C GLY A 469 1.74 8.36 -4.96
N SER A 470 2.96 8.03 -4.53
CA SER A 470 4.12 7.79 -5.42
C SER A 470 3.87 6.64 -6.41
N THR A 471 3.07 5.65 -6.02
CA THR A 471 2.66 4.51 -6.87
C THR A 471 1.86 4.96 -8.10
N LYS A 472 0.94 5.93 -7.95
CA LYS A 472 0.18 6.46 -9.08
C LYS A 472 1.07 7.19 -10.08
N GLU A 473 1.96 8.04 -9.58
CA GLU A 473 2.90 8.78 -10.42
C GLU A 473 3.93 7.85 -11.08
N PHE A 474 4.30 6.74 -10.42
CA PHE A 474 5.13 5.69 -11.02
C PHE A 474 4.49 5.12 -12.29
N PHE A 475 3.23 4.68 -12.23
CA PHE A 475 2.54 4.15 -13.41
C PHE A 475 2.33 5.23 -14.48
N ARG A 476 2.07 6.47 -14.08
CA ARG A 476 1.91 7.61 -15.00
C ARG A 476 3.18 7.93 -15.80
N ARG A 477 4.36 7.78 -15.19
CA ARG A 477 5.66 8.10 -15.80
C ARG A 477 6.39 6.88 -16.37
N SER A 478 5.89 5.68 -16.09
CA SER A 478 6.55 4.45 -16.51
C SER A 478 6.58 4.33 -18.03
N LYS A 479 7.71 3.84 -18.56
CA LYS A 479 7.92 3.58 -19.99
C LYS A 479 7.93 2.08 -20.33
N ILE A 480 7.63 1.23 -19.36
CA ILE A 480 7.58 -0.23 -19.55
C ILE A 480 6.19 -0.57 -20.10
N ALA A 481 6.13 -1.28 -21.23
CA ALA A 481 4.90 -1.55 -21.97
C ALA A 481 3.76 -2.15 -21.11
N VAL A 482 4.09 -3.08 -20.21
CA VAL A 482 3.13 -3.68 -19.28
C VAL A 482 2.50 -2.62 -18.36
N TYR A 483 3.32 -1.75 -17.78
CA TYR A 483 2.87 -0.71 -16.84
C TYR A 483 2.16 0.45 -17.54
N GLU A 484 2.54 0.76 -18.77
CA GLU A 484 1.83 1.74 -19.61
C GLU A 484 0.42 1.26 -19.98
N LYS A 485 0.28 -0.04 -20.28
CA LYS A 485 -1.04 -0.68 -20.49
C LYS A 485 -1.89 -0.62 -19.23
N MET A 486 -1.29 -0.94 -18.07
CA MET A 486 -1.97 -0.83 -16.76
C MET A 486 -2.39 0.61 -16.46
N TRP A 487 -1.53 1.60 -16.71
CA TRP A 487 -1.86 3.01 -16.52
C TRP A 487 -3.00 3.47 -17.43
N SER A 488 -2.98 3.06 -18.70
CA SER A 488 -4.03 3.37 -19.66
C SER A 488 -5.38 2.83 -19.19
N TYR A 489 -5.42 1.58 -18.71
CA TYR A 489 -6.60 1.00 -18.08
C TYR A 489 -7.05 1.79 -16.84
N MET A 490 -6.14 2.08 -15.90
CA MET A 490 -6.50 2.80 -14.67
C MET A 490 -7.02 4.22 -14.95
N LYS A 491 -6.51 4.87 -16.00
CA LYS A 491 -6.95 6.20 -16.44
C LYS A 491 -8.33 6.18 -17.08
N SER A 492 -8.68 5.12 -17.82
CA SER A 492 -9.97 5.00 -18.52
C SER A 492 -11.04 4.21 -17.76
N ALA A 493 -10.72 3.66 -16.59
CA ALA A 493 -11.63 2.79 -15.85
C ALA A 493 -12.77 3.59 -15.20
N GLU A 494 -14.01 3.19 -15.50
CA GLU A 494 -15.23 3.69 -14.87
C GLU A 494 -16.00 2.53 -14.22
N PRO A 495 -16.33 2.60 -12.91
CA PRO A 495 -16.04 3.68 -11.95
C PRO A 495 -14.55 3.73 -11.56
N THR A 496 -14.11 4.87 -11.00
CA THR A 496 -12.70 5.09 -10.64
C THR A 496 -12.11 3.92 -9.83
N VAL A 497 -10.93 3.47 -10.25
CA VAL A 497 -10.16 2.43 -9.56
C VAL A 497 -9.27 3.00 -8.47
N PHE A 498 -9.07 4.33 -8.43
CA PHE A 498 -8.25 4.97 -7.41
C PHE A 498 -8.98 5.09 -6.07
N THR A 499 -8.25 4.96 -4.96
CA THR A 499 -8.79 5.15 -3.60
C THR A 499 -8.14 6.34 -2.91
N LYS A 500 -8.85 6.98 -1.96
CA LYS A 500 -8.34 8.16 -1.25
C LYS A 500 -7.41 7.81 -0.10
N THR A 501 -7.65 6.67 0.55
CA THR A 501 -6.85 6.16 1.67
C THR A 501 -6.44 4.71 1.47
N THR A 502 -5.38 4.27 2.16
CA THR A 502 -4.95 2.87 2.15
C THR A 502 -6.05 1.95 2.71
N ALA A 503 -6.70 2.36 3.81
CA ALA A 503 -7.77 1.59 4.45
C ALA A 503 -8.98 1.36 3.52
N GLU A 504 -9.35 2.36 2.71
CA GLU A 504 -10.39 2.24 1.69
C GLU A 504 -10.01 1.21 0.61
N GLY A 505 -8.76 1.23 0.15
CA GLY A 505 -8.23 0.25 -0.82
C GLY A 505 -8.29 -1.18 -0.29
N VAL A 506 -7.83 -1.40 0.94
CA VAL A 506 -7.91 -2.71 1.62
C VAL A 506 -9.36 -3.16 1.75
N ALA A 507 -10.25 -2.29 2.23
CA ALA A 507 -11.67 -2.62 2.38
C ALA A 507 -12.34 -2.96 1.03
N ARG A 508 -11.95 -2.27 -0.05
CA ARG A 508 -12.44 -2.54 -1.41
C ARG A 508 -12.02 -3.93 -1.87
N VAL A 509 -10.78 -4.36 -1.66
CA VAL A 509 -10.31 -5.73 -1.96
C VAL A 509 -11.14 -6.77 -1.21
N ARG A 510 -11.33 -6.57 0.10
CA ARG A 510 -12.08 -7.50 0.97
C ARG A 510 -13.54 -7.68 0.52
N LYS A 511 -14.20 -6.58 0.12
CA LYS A 511 -15.61 -6.56 -0.32
C LYS A 511 -15.81 -7.11 -1.73
N SER A 512 -14.81 -6.99 -2.61
CA SER A 512 -14.94 -7.31 -4.04
C SER A 512 -14.84 -8.81 -4.38
N LYS A 513 -14.78 -9.70 -3.38
CA LYS A 513 -14.77 -11.17 -3.56
C LYS A 513 -13.74 -11.65 -4.62
N GLY A 514 -12.56 -11.03 -4.67
CA GLY A 514 -11.50 -11.38 -5.64
C GLY A 514 -11.60 -10.71 -7.02
N LYS A 515 -12.55 -9.79 -7.24
CA LYS A 515 -12.69 -9.01 -8.49
C LYS A 515 -11.98 -7.65 -8.47
N TYR A 516 -11.23 -7.35 -7.40
CA TYR A 516 -10.44 -6.13 -7.30
C TYR A 516 -9.09 -6.42 -6.64
N ALA A 517 -8.01 -5.94 -7.26
CA ALA A 517 -6.65 -5.98 -6.74
C ALA A 517 -6.18 -4.56 -6.39
N PHE A 518 -5.46 -4.42 -5.27
CA PHE A 518 -4.96 -3.13 -4.83
C PHE A 518 -3.43 -3.08 -4.91
N LEU A 519 -2.91 -2.06 -5.57
CA LEU A 519 -1.48 -1.85 -5.76
C LEU A 519 -0.97 -0.87 -4.70
N LEU A 520 -0.18 -1.39 -3.77
CA LEU A 520 0.38 -0.65 -2.64
C LEU A 520 1.79 -1.13 -2.30
N GLU A 521 2.48 -0.38 -1.45
CA GLU A 521 3.82 -0.72 -1.01
C GLU A 521 3.84 -2.04 -0.21
N SER A 522 4.86 -2.87 -0.46
CA SER A 522 4.97 -4.24 0.04
C SER A 522 4.93 -4.33 1.56
N THR A 523 5.48 -3.35 2.25
CA THR A 523 5.48 -3.23 3.71
C THR A 523 4.07 -3.15 4.27
N MET A 524 3.19 -2.35 3.66
CA MET A 524 1.80 -2.22 4.08
C MET A 524 0.98 -3.46 3.69
N ASN A 525 1.32 -4.11 2.56
CA ASN A 525 0.69 -5.36 2.15
C ASN A 525 0.98 -6.50 3.15
N GLU A 526 2.26 -6.71 3.47
CA GLU A 526 2.72 -7.68 4.47
C GLU A 526 2.10 -7.41 5.85
N TYR A 527 1.97 -6.14 6.24
CA TYR A 527 1.31 -5.78 7.49
C TYR A 527 -0.18 -6.14 7.49
N THR A 528 -0.89 -5.82 6.41
CA THR A 528 -2.34 -6.05 6.31
C THR A 528 -2.67 -7.54 6.28
N GLU A 529 -1.81 -8.35 5.65
CA GLU A 529 -1.90 -9.82 5.66
C GLU A 529 -1.82 -10.41 7.08
N GLN A 530 -1.07 -9.77 7.98
CA GLN A 530 -0.94 -10.18 9.38
C GLN A 530 -2.08 -9.68 10.29
N ARG A 531 -3.10 -9.00 9.74
CA ARG A 531 -4.24 -8.43 10.49
C ARG A 531 -5.54 -9.18 10.24
N LYS A 532 -6.36 -9.30 11.28
CA LYS A 532 -7.68 -9.94 11.15
C LYS A 532 -8.54 -9.22 10.08
N PRO A 533 -9.33 -9.96 9.29
CA PRO A 533 -9.59 -11.40 9.38
C PRO A 533 -8.66 -12.29 8.51
N CYS A 534 -7.42 -11.86 8.23
CA CYS A 534 -6.42 -12.67 7.51
C CYS A 534 -6.85 -13.05 6.08
N ASP A 535 -7.63 -12.18 5.45
CA ASP A 535 -8.34 -12.42 4.18
C ASP A 535 -7.67 -11.76 2.97
N THR A 536 -6.50 -11.15 3.16
CA THR A 536 -5.68 -10.57 2.10
C THR A 536 -4.39 -11.37 1.93
N MET A 537 -3.82 -11.36 0.74
CA MET A 537 -2.51 -11.96 0.48
C MET A 537 -1.73 -11.12 -0.52
N LYS A 538 -0.40 -11.11 -0.37
CA LYS A 538 0.53 -10.61 -1.37
C LYS A 538 0.73 -11.66 -2.46
N VAL A 539 0.66 -11.24 -3.72
CA VAL A 539 0.99 -12.09 -4.89
C VAL A 539 2.15 -11.51 -5.69
N GLY A 540 3.00 -12.41 -6.19
CA GLY A 540 4.17 -12.06 -6.98
C GLY A 540 5.29 -11.37 -6.20
N GLY A 541 6.34 -11.04 -6.94
CA GLY A 541 7.42 -10.19 -6.46
C GLY A 541 7.04 -8.71 -6.45
N ASN A 542 7.92 -7.88 -5.90
CA ASN A 542 7.76 -6.43 -6.00
C ASN A 542 8.00 -5.96 -7.45
N LEU A 543 7.23 -4.99 -7.92
CA LEU A 543 7.32 -4.46 -9.30
C LEU A 543 8.51 -3.50 -9.47
N ASP A 544 9.01 -2.93 -8.38
CA ASP A 544 10.14 -2.02 -8.35
C ASP A 544 10.96 -2.18 -7.06
N SER A 545 12.10 -1.49 -7.00
CA SER A 545 12.97 -1.43 -5.82
C SER A 545 13.03 0.00 -5.31
N LYS A 546 12.34 0.25 -4.20
CA LYS A 546 12.22 1.52 -3.50
C LYS A 546 12.74 1.37 -2.06
N GLY A 547 12.87 2.50 -1.37
CA GLY A 547 13.15 2.49 0.06
C GLY A 547 12.57 3.70 0.75
N TYR A 548 12.21 3.53 2.03
CA TYR A 548 11.95 4.64 2.91
C TYR A 548 13.26 5.21 3.44
N GLY A 549 13.36 6.53 3.44
CA GLY A 549 14.48 7.27 3.99
C GLY A 549 14.00 8.32 4.97
N ILE A 550 14.90 8.72 5.87
CA ILE A 550 14.65 9.82 6.79
C ILE A 550 14.99 11.10 6.05
N ALA A 551 14.07 12.05 6.05
CA ALA A 551 14.27 13.30 5.32
C ALA A 551 14.64 14.44 6.24
N THR A 552 15.49 15.33 5.74
CA THR A 552 15.94 16.56 6.40
C THR A 552 15.84 17.73 5.42
N PRO A 553 15.69 18.97 5.92
CA PRO A 553 15.81 20.15 5.07
C PRO A 553 17.16 20.16 4.36
N LYS A 554 17.18 20.66 3.13
CA LYS A 554 18.39 20.65 2.29
C LYS A 554 19.53 21.42 2.97
N GLY A 555 20.70 20.79 3.09
CA GLY A 555 21.86 21.38 3.78
C GLY A 555 21.76 21.40 5.31
N SER A 556 20.84 20.64 5.91
CA SER A 556 20.74 20.52 7.37
C SER A 556 21.97 19.83 7.98
N GLN A 557 22.43 20.35 9.13
CA GLN A 557 23.53 19.74 9.91
C GLN A 557 23.14 18.38 10.50
N LEU A 558 21.84 18.06 10.58
CA LEU A 558 21.36 16.76 11.08
C LEU A 558 21.53 15.63 10.05
N ARG A 559 21.71 15.94 8.77
CA ARG A 559 21.76 14.94 7.70
C ARG A 559 22.85 13.90 7.94
N THR A 560 24.09 14.35 8.16
CA THR A 560 25.25 13.45 8.31
C THR A 560 25.15 12.58 9.57
N PRO A 561 24.87 13.14 10.77
CA PRO A 561 24.65 12.32 11.97
C PRO A 561 23.51 11.31 11.83
N VAL A 562 22.36 11.71 11.27
CA VAL A 562 21.22 10.82 11.04
C VAL A 562 21.59 9.70 10.07
N ASN A 563 22.27 10.03 8.98
CA ASN A 563 22.68 9.04 8.00
C ASN A 563 23.62 7.97 8.59
N LEU A 564 24.59 8.39 9.41
CA LEU A 564 25.49 7.48 10.12
C LEU A 564 24.74 6.64 11.18
N ALA A 565 23.79 7.25 11.90
CA ALA A 565 22.96 6.53 12.87
C ALA A 565 22.12 5.44 12.20
N VAL A 566 21.50 5.72 11.06
CA VAL A 566 20.72 4.73 10.29
C VAL A 566 21.60 3.55 9.85
N LEU A 567 22.80 3.81 9.35
CA LEU A 567 23.75 2.74 8.97
C LEU A 567 24.13 1.88 10.18
N LYS A 568 24.44 2.50 11.32
CA LYS A 568 24.79 1.77 12.55
C LYS A 568 23.62 0.91 13.06
N LEU A 569 22.39 1.42 13.00
CA LEU A 569 21.19 0.66 13.37
C LEU A 569 20.92 -0.51 12.42
N SER A 570 21.27 -0.34 11.14
CA SER A 570 21.20 -1.41 10.13
C SER A 570 22.24 -2.50 10.40
N GLU A 571 23.51 -2.13 10.60
CA GLU A 571 24.61 -3.06 10.86
C GLU A 571 24.43 -3.84 12.17
N ALA A 572 23.86 -3.19 13.19
CA ALA A 572 23.55 -3.82 14.47
C ALA A 572 22.29 -4.71 14.44
N GLY A 573 21.58 -4.81 13.31
CA GLY A 573 20.34 -5.59 13.18
C GLY A 573 19.14 -5.02 13.96
N VAL A 574 19.22 -3.78 14.44
CA VAL A 574 18.14 -3.13 15.20
C VAL A 574 16.94 -2.86 14.30
N LEU A 575 17.16 -2.44 13.05
CA LEU A 575 16.08 -2.20 12.09
C LEU A 575 15.25 -3.46 11.80
N ASP A 576 15.91 -4.61 11.65
CA ASP A 576 15.25 -5.91 11.45
C ASP A 576 14.48 -6.34 12.70
N LYS A 577 15.07 -6.16 13.88
CA LYS A 577 14.40 -6.42 15.17
C LYS A 577 13.14 -5.56 15.32
N LEU A 578 13.20 -4.28 14.98
CA LEU A 578 12.05 -3.39 15.00
C LEU A 578 10.99 -3.80 13.97
N LYS A 579 11.40 -4.23 12.76
CA LYS A 579 10.46 -4.72 11.75
C LYS A 579 9.72 -5.95 12.27
N ASN A 580 10.43 -6.93 12.83
CA ASN A 580 9.81 -8.14 13.37
C ASN A 580 8.81 -7.83 14.49
N LYS A 581 9.19 -6.92 15.42
CA LYS A 581 8.32 -6.47 16.51
C LYS A 581 6.97 -5.93 16.03
N TRP A 582 6.98 -5.10 14.99
CA TRP A 582 5.79 -4.36 14.55
C TRP A 582 4.97 -5.06 13.46
N TRP A 583 5.57 -5.99 12.69
CA TRP A 583 4.88 -6.75 11.64
C TRP A 583 4.47 -8.16 12.08
N TYR A 584 5.36 -8.90 12.72
CA TYR A 584 5.16 -10.34 12.96
C TYR A 584 4.86 -10.67 14.42
N ASP A 585 5.60 -10.11 15.38
CA ASP A 585 5.40 -10.41 16.82
C ASP A 585 4.06 -9.88 17.33
N LYS A 586 3.62 -8.73 16.80
CA LYS A 586 2.30 -8.14 17.04
C LYS A 586 1.27 -8.53 15.97
N GLY A 587 1.58 -9.52 15.13
CA GLY A 587 0.68 -10.08 14.14
C GLY A 587 -0.51 -10.77 14.80
N GLU A 588 -1.71 -10.53 14.29
CA GLU A 588 -2.94 -11.14 14.81
C GLU A 588 -3.30 -12.44 14.06
N CYS A 589 -2.74 -12.59 12.87
CA CYS A 589 -2.87 -13.76 12.02
C CYS A 589 -1.68 -14.69 12.27
N GLY A 590 -1.86 -15.70 13.11
CA GLY A 590 -0.78 -16.67 13.34
C GLY A 590 -0.51 -17.54 12.10
N PRO A 591 0.67 -18.16 11.98
CA PRO A 591 0.88 -19.29 11.06
C PRO A 591 -0.04 -20.50 11.35
N LYS A 592 -0.83 -20.43 12.44
CA LYS A 592 -1.81 -21.42 12.87
C LYS A 592 -3.09 -21.44 12.02
N ASP A 593 -3.52 -20.36 11.36
CA ASP A 593 -4.75 -20.46 10.53
C ASP A 593 -4.53 -21.19 9.18
N SER A 594 -3.27 -21.47 8.82
CA SER A 594 -2.91 -22.34 7.68
C SER A 594 -2.47 -23.75 8.08
N GLY A 595 -2.42 -24.09 9.38
CA GLY A 595 -1.83 -25.36 9.82
C GLY A 595 -2.14 -25.83 11.25
N SER A 596 -2.96 -25.13 12.03
CA SER A 596 -3.48 -25.67 13.29
C SER A 596 -4.50 -26.74 12.95
N LYS A 597 -4.00 -27.97 13.01
CA LYS A 597 -4.69 -29.19 13.39
C LYS A 597 -5.75 -28.92 14.48
N ASP A 598 -6.91 -28.41 14.11
CA ASP A 598 -8.12 -29.16 14.44
C ASP A 598 -8.13 -30.32 13.46
N LYS A 599 -7.55 -31.43 13.91
CA LYS A 599 -7.88 -32.76 13.40
C LYS A 599 -9.34 -33.06 13.79
N SER A 600 -10.28 -32.19 13.44
CA SER A 600 -11.65 -32.62 13.26
C SER A 600 -11.59 -33.52 12.04
N SER A 601 -11.73 -34.81 12.28
CA SER A 601 -11.96 -35.87 11.29
C SER A 601 -12.52 -35.25 10.01
N GLN A 602 -11.73 -35.26 8.93
CA GLN A 602 -12.10 -34.64 7.66
C GLN A 602 -13.24 -35.46 7.09
N ALA A 603 -14.46 -35.20 7.58
CA ALA A 603 -15.65 -35.90 7.16
C ALA A 603 -15.87 -35.56 5.70
N LEU A 604 -16.06 -36.60 4.89
CA LEU A 604 -16.29 -36.44 3.47
C LEU A 604 -17.58 -35.61 3.29
N SER A 605 -17.48 -34.42 2.71
CA SER A 605 -18.65 -33.56 2.51
C SER A 605 -19.60 -34.18 1.49
N LEU A 606 -20.91 -34.10 1.73
CA LEU A 606 -21.95 -34.47 0.75
C LEU A 606 -21.72 -33.78 -0.61
N SER A 607 -21.16 -32.57 -0.61
CA SER A 607 -20.84 -31.83 -1.84
C SER A 607 -19.86 -32.55 -2.77
N ASN A 608 -18.93 -33.35 -2.23
CA ASN A 608 -17.95 -34.11 -3.02
C ASN A 608 -18.57 -35.38 -3.64
N VAL A 609 -19.66 -35.90 -3.07
CA VAL A 609 -20.31 -37.16 -3.50
C VAL A 609 -21.66 -36.93 -4.18
N ALA A 610 -22.18 -35.70 -4.17
CA ALA A 610 -23.46 -35.34 -4.75
C ALA A 610 -23.60 -35.78 -6.21
N GLY A 611 -22.54 -35.66 -7.02
CA GLY A 611 -22.55 -36.10 -8.40
C GLY A 611 -22.80 -37.61 -8.58
N VAL A 612 -22.33 -38.44 -7.65
CA VAL A 612 -22.57 -39.90 -7.68
C VAL A 612 -24.06 -40.20 -7.49
N PHE A 613 -24.73 -39.47 -6.59
CA PHE A 613 -26.19 -39.60 -6.40
C PHE A 613 -26.98 -39.12 -7.61
N TYR A 614 -26.54 -38.05 -8.28
CA TYR A 614 -27.20 -37.57 -9.51
C TYR A 614 -27.11 -38.61 -10.63
N ILE A 615 -25.95 -39.25 -10.80
CA ILE A 615 -25.77 -40.32 -11.79
C ILE A 615 -26.65 -41.52 -11.46
N LEU A 616 -26.75 -41.91 -10.19
CA LEU A 616 -27.60 -43.02 -9.75
C LEU A 616 -29.08 -42.76 -10.07
N VAL A 617 -29.61 -41.59 -9.69
CA VAL A 617 -31.01 -41.22 -9.94
C VAL A 617 -31.28 -41.10 -11.44
N GLY A 618 -30.37 -40.50 -12.19
CA GLY A 618 -30.46 -40.42 -13.65
C GLY A 618 -30.48 -41.81 -14.30
N GLY A 619 -29.62 -42.72 -13.84
CA GLY A 619 -29.56 -44.11 -14.32
C GLY A 619 -30.84 -44.90 -14.03
N LEU A 620 -31.40 -44.77 -12.82
CA LEU A 620 -32.68 -45.39 -12.47
C LEU A 620 -33.84 -44.84 -13.31
N GLY A 621 -33.87 -43.53 -13.55
CA GLY A 621 -34.87 -42.89 -14.42
C GLY A 621 -34.77 -43.38 -15.87
N LEU A 622 -33.56 -43.51 -16.41
CA LEU A 622 -33.32 -44.03 -17.75
C LEU A 622 -33.71 -45.51 -17.86
N ALA A 623 -33.37 -46.35 -16.88
CA ALA A 623 -33.74 -47.75 -16.85
C ALA A 623 -35.27 -47.94 -16.83
N MET A 624 -35.97 -47.15 -16.01
CA MET A 624 -37.43 -47.14 -15.97
C MET A 624 -38.04 -46.72 -17.31
N LEU A 625 -37.48 -45.70 -17.97
CA LEU A 625 -37.92 -45.25 -19.28
C LEU A 625 -37.73 -46.35 -20.34
N VAL A 626 -36.58 -47.01 -20.37
CA VAL A 626 -36.31 -48.11 -21.31
C VAL A 626 -37.29 -49.27 -21.07
N ALA A 627 -37.51 -49.68 -19.83
CA ALA A 627 -38.48 -50.73 -19.50
C ALA A 627 -39.91 -50.37 -19.94
N LEU A 628 -40.33 -49.10 -19.76
CA LEU A 628 -41.62 -48.61 -20.25
C LEU A 628 -41.72 -48.66 -21.77
N VAL A 629 -40.66 -48.24 -22.48
CA VAL A 629 -40.60 -48.29 -23.95
C VAL A 629 -40.64 -49.74 -24.45
N GLU A 630 -39.88 -50.65 -23.86
CA GLU A 630 -39.90 -52.08 -24.19
C GLU A 630 -41.28 -52.70 -23.94
N PHE A 631 -41.90 -52.39 -22.80
CA PHE A 631 -43.25 -52.83 -22.47
C PHE A 631 -44.26 -52.33 -23.50
N CYS A 632 -44.16 -51.05 -23.90
CA CYS A 632 -45.04 -50.47 -24.92
C CYS A 632 -44.80 -51.10 -26.29
N TYR A 633 -43.54 -51.31 -26.69
CA TYR A 633 -43.17 -51.87 -27.99
C TYR A 633 -43.62 -53.34 -28.11
N LYS A 634 -43.34 -54.16 -27.09
CA LYS A 634 -43.74 -55.58 -27.05
C LYS A 634 -45.26 -55.72 -26.98
N SER A 635 -45.93 -54.85 -26.22
CA SER A 635 -47.40 -54.83 -26.17
C SER A 635 -48.03 -54.40 -27.51
N ARG A 636 -47.42 -53.47 -28.26
CA ARG A 636 -47.86 -53.13 -29.64
C ARG A 636 -47.63 -54.26 -30.63
N ALA A 637 -46.49 -54.95 -30.55
CA ALA A 637 -46.17 -56.06 -31.42
C ALA A 637 -47.12 -57.25 -31.21
N GLU A 638 -47.43 -57.58 -29.95
CA GLU A 638 -48.41 -58.62 -29.60
C GLU A 638 -49.85 -58.22 -29.93
N ALA A 639 -50.24 -56.94 -29.72
CA ALA A 639 -51.57 -56.45 -30.14
C ALA A 639 -51.78 -56.57 -31.66
N LYS A 640 -50.73 -56.31 -32.46
CA LYS A 640 -50.74 -56.57 -33.91
C LYS A 640 -50.84 -58.06 -34.25
N ARG A 641 -50.20 -58.94 -33.46
CA ARG A 641 -50.20 -60.40 -33.67
C ARG A 641 -51.53 -61.07 -33.27
N MET A 642 -52.23 -60.52 -32.27
CA MET A 642 -53.49 -61.07 -31.73
C MET A 642 -54.77 -60.34 -32.17
N LYS A 643 -54.69 -59.31 -33.04
CA LYS A 643 -55.83 -58.49 -33.52
C LYS A 643 -56.71 -57.91 -32.40
N LEU A 644 -56.10 -57.41 -31.32
CA LEU A 644 -56.79 -56.78 -30.17
C LEU A 644 -56.53 -55.27 -30.11
N SER A 645 -57.41 -54.53 -29.43
CA SER A 645 -57.22 -53.09 -29.16
C SER A 645 -55.99 -52.85 -28.27
N PHE A 646 -55.20 -51.81 -28.61
CA PHE A 646 -53.95 -51.47 -27.89
C PHE A 646 -54.16 -51.22 -26.39
N SER A 647 -55.32 -50.69 -25.99
CA SER A 647 -55.65 -50.43 -24.58
C SER A 647 -55.92 -51.72 -23.78
N GLU A 648 -56.50 -52.74 -24.42
CA GLU A 648 -56.83 -54.03 -23.80
C GLU A 648 -55.59 -54.92 -23.63
N ALA A 649 -54.69 -54.91 -24.62
CA ALA A 649 -53.41 -55.62 -24.54
C ALA A 649 -52.51 -55.06 -23.42
N MET A 650 -52.45 -53.72 -23.27
CA MET A 650 -51.73 -53.07 -22.16
C MET A 650 -52.34 -53.41 -20.79
N ARG A 651 -53.67 -53.41 -20.67
CA ARG A 651 -54.36 -53.68 -19.39
C ARG A 651 -54.17 -55.12 -18.91
N ASN A 652 -54.22 -56.10 -19.82
CA ASN A 652 -54.00 -57.50 -19.49
C ASN A 652 -52.55 -57.78 -19.05
N LYS A 653 -51.57 -57.16 -19.70
CA LYS A 653 -50.15 -57.36 -19.36
C LYS A 653 -49.72 -56.58 -18.11
N ALA A 654 -50.27 -55.39 -17.89
CA ALA A 654 -50.07 -54.66 -16.64
C ALA A 654 -50.62 -55.44 -15.43
N ARG A 655 -51.76 -56.12 -15.60
CA ARG A 655 -52.25 -57.08 -14.59
C ARG A 655 -51.29 -58.24 -14.41
N LEU A 656 -50.83 -58.87 -15.50
CA LEU A 656 -49.89 -60.01 -15.45
C LEU A 656 -48.56 -59.65 -14.75
N SER A 657 -48.01 -58.47 -15.01
CA SER A 657 -46.76 -57.98 -14.40
C SER A 657 -46.92 -57.53 -12.94
N ILE A 658 -48.12 -57.11 -12.51
CA ILE A 658 -48.38 -56.67 -11.13
C ILE A 658 -48.83 -57.84 -10.23
N THR A 659 -49.59 -58.81 -10.75
CA THR A 659 -50.17 -59.90 -9.93
C THR A 659 -49.55 -61.27 -10.15
N GLY A 660 -48.62 -61.43 -11.10
CA GLY A 660 -47.76 -62.62 -11.22
C GLY A 660 -48.47 -63.97 -11.44
N SER A 661 -49.73 -63.99 -11.91
CA SER A 661 -50.49 -65.22 -12.15
C SER A 661 -50.98 -65.27 -13.60
N VAL A 662 -50.60 -66.34 -14.30
CA VAL A 662 -51.17 -66.76 -15.57
C VAL A 662 -52.34 -67.69 -15.24
N GLY A 663 -53.57 -67.28 -15.57
CA GLY A 663 -54.72 -68.18 -15.49
C GLY A 663 -54.66 -69.20 -16.63
N GLU A 664 -54.57 -70.48 -16.30
CA GLU A 664 -54.87 -71.55 -17.25
C GLU A 664 -56.32 -71.43 -17.72
N ASN A 665 -56.50 -71.57 -19.03
CA ASN A 665 -57.77 -71.59 -19.77
C ASN A 665 -58.38 -70.20 -20.05
N GLY A 666 -58.00 -69.66 -21.21
CA GLY A 666 -58.48 -68.41 -21.78
C GLY A 666 -59.99 -68.35 -22.03
N ARG A 667 -60.76 -68.00 -20.99
CA ARG A 667 -62.08 -67.36 -21.12
C ARG A 667 -62.22 -66.21 -20.14
N VAL A 668 -62.62 -65.06 -20.66
CA VAL A 668 -63.01 -63.87 -19.92
C VAL A 668 -64.36 -64.12 -19.24
N LEU A 669 -64.44 -63.93 -17.93
CA LEU A 669 -65.69 -63.81 -17.19
C LEU A 669 -65.77 -62.41 -16.58
N THR A 670 -66.79 -61.65 -16.98
CA THR A 670 -67.26 -60.41 -16.34
C THR A 670 -67.92 -60.72 -14.99
N PRO A 671 -68.03 -59.74 -14.07
CA PRO A 671 -68.26 -60.01 -12.66
C PRO A 671 -69.76 -60.10 -12.34
N ASP A 672 -70.15 -61.10 -11.57
CA ASP A 672 -71.36 -61.05 -10.75
C ASP A 672 -70.98 -61.15 -9.27
N CYS A 673 -71.40 -60.13 -8.54
CA CYS A 673 -71.43 -60.11 -7.08
C CYS A 673 -72.55 -61.06 -6.61
N PRO A 674 -72.39 -61.76 -5.48
CA PRO A 674 -73.16 -61.30 -4.33
C PRO A 674 -72.49 -61.44 -2.95
N LYS A 675 -73.16 -60.74 -2.03
CA LYS A 675 -72.93 -60.53 -0.60
C LYS A 675 -72.93 -61.82 0.26
N ALA A 676 -72.28 -61.64 1.41
CA ALA A 676 -72.68 -62.02 2.77
C ALA A 676 -72.21 -63.36 3.39
N VAL A 677 -71.44 -63.16 4.49
CA VAL A 677 -71.56 -63.79 5.81
C VAL A 677 -71.14 -65.27 5.95
N HIS A 678 -70.04 -65.51 6.68
CA HIS A 678 -70.10 -66.23 7.96
C HIS A 678 -68.84 -66.01 8.80
N ALA A 679 -69.07 -65.90 10.11
CA ALA A 679 -68.12 -65.62 11.18
C ALA A 679 -67.34 -66.86 11.63
N GLY A 680 -66.16 -66.65 12.22
CA GLY A 680 -65.42 -67.67 12.98
C GLY A 680 -64.15 -67.12 13.64
N HIS A 681 -64.25 -66.85 14.95
CA HIS A 681 -63.17 -66.69 15.95
C HIS A 681 -62.02 -67.71 15.79
N ALA A 682 -60.81 -67.61 16.37
CA ALA A 682 -60.01 -66.67 17.16
C ALA A 682 -58.61 -67.32 17.28
N SER A 683 -57.52 -66.56 17.47
CA SER A 683 -56.55 -66.77 18.58
C SER A 683 -55.27 -65.93 18.40
N LEU A 684 -55.04 -65.02 19.37
CA LEU A 684 -53.79 -64.82 20.13
C LEU A 684 -52.41 -64.90 19.43
N ARG A 685 -51.71 -63.76 19.32
CA ARG A 685 -50.66 -63.30 20.28
C ARG A 685 -49.85 -62.11 19.71
N HIS A 686 -49.91 -60.99 20.42
CA HIS A 686 -48.94 -59.88 20.44
C HIS A 686 -47.72 -60.27 21.34
N PRO A 687 -46.72 -59.39 21.59
CA PRO A 687 -46.00 -58.42 20.74
C PRO A 687 -44.47 -58.47 21.03
N GLY A 688 -43.68 -57.53 20.49
CA GLY A 688 -42.31 -57.31 21.00
C GLY A 688 -41.44 -56.32 20.25
N LEU A 689 -41.84 -55.03 20.22
CA LEU A 689 -40.93 -53.91 19.97
C LEU A 689 -39.96 -53.75 21.16
N ALA A 690 -38.68 -53.50 20.89
CA ALA A 690 -37.77 -52.89 21.85
C ALA A 690 -36.82 -51.91 21.14
N VAL A 691 -36.98 -50.64 21.51
CA VAL A 691 -36.05 -49.53 21.32
C VAL A 691 -34.96 -49.65 22.39
N VAL A 692 -33.68 -49.50 22.05
CA VAL A 692 -32.63 -49.12 23.01
C VAL A 692 -31.69 -48.09 22.40
N SER A 693 -31.48 -47.02 23.15
CA SER A 693 -30.60 -45.88 22.93
C SER A 693 -29.21 -46.10 23.53
N SER A 694 -28.24 -45.36 22.97
CA SER A 694 -27.01 -44.79 23.58
C SER A 694 -25.84 -45.67 24.00
N GLY A 695 -24.64 -45.25 23.57
CA GLY A 695 -23.35 -45.60 24.14
C GLY A 695 -22.15 -45.16 23.29
N LEU A 696 -21.72 -43.90 23.47
CA LEU A 696 -20.33 -43.43 23.25
C LEU A 696 -19.41 -44.07 24.34
N PRO A 697 -18.08 -44.13 24.19
CA PRO A 697 -17.17 -43.13 23.62
C PRO A 697 -16.57 -43.45 22.24
#